data_AF-A0AAD5XAF8-F1
#
_entry.id   AF-A0AAD5XAF8-F1
#
_cell.length_a   1.000
_cell.length_b   1.000
_cell.length_c   1.000
_cell.angle_alpha   90.00
_cell.angle_beta   90.00
_cell.angle_gamma   90.00
#
_symmetry.space_group_name_H-M   'P 1'
#
loop_
_entity.id
_entity.type
_entity.pdbx_description
1 polymer ?
#
loop_
_entity_poly.entity_id
_entity_poly.type
_entity_poly.pdbx_seq_one_letter_code
_entity_poly.pdbx_strand_id
1 'polypeptide(L)'
;MSAGTSNVHIKDEPDSTGRGEAPRGYCPIKTEYLRKERDALLAKAAAAGKRSRDDPEERDPVVEAIDERVEEQAPESKRMKIEGEPSEDGPSFVVDRKPSLEAMVSKDNKPKKSSRGQNKNRVVSHSADPLLLCNDLAVGRDCQRADQCRYSHDIVKYLVLKGEDLGTHCPLFDKFGHCKFGLKCRFAGAHSDSKGRQIIRQDGNEEPEEQSWGVSREFQKKVRKQELHLPRSETYFEWLAQNRNEKGGFIREVVPKIKIEGVTIKPEPPSTSNSDMEEETNSGATTREPTPDPDETTHVKTEITAAAQAFAHEQKLALFDDPWAPFAFPEINEHKKKVDFRGKTYLAPLTTVGNLPFRRICKGFGVDITCGEMAMANNLLAGQNTEWALCRRHKSEDLFGVQIAGSQAHAVVRCAEAIEQGANVDFIDLNVGCPVDSITRYGCGSALLEKKAKLFDILQGCNYALNVPITCKLRMGVDNDKPITHKLIDMLKKTGVGAITLHGRSKAQRYTKLADWNYIDRCAKLAGDDVAFFGNGDVLGWEDYQERLQRTRVHGVMIGRGALIKPWIFEEIKEGKVKDVSATERLDMLKTFANFGLEHWGSDTLGVNTTRRFMCDWLSFLYRYVPVGLLEVLPQRMNDRPPLFYGRSELETLMGSPNAADWVKITELILGKAPADFKFVPKHKSNSYESEDYDAEG
;
A
#
# COMPACT_ATOMS: atom_id res chain seq x y z
N MET A 1 -16.06 15.50 43.70
CA MET A 1 -17.35 16.05 43.22
C MET A 1 -17.34 16.07 41.71
N SER A 2 -18.48 15.73 41.13
CA SER A 2 -18.74 15.29 39.76
C SER A 2 -18.51 16.33 38.65
N ALA A 3 -18.01 15.80 37.53
CA ALA A 3 -18.35 16.04 36.12
C ALA A 3 -18.93 17.40 35.68
N GLY A 4 -18.27 17.97 34.66
CA GLY A 4 -18.82 18.96 33.74
C GLY A 4 -18.12 18.86 32.39
N THR A 5 -18.36 17.78 31.65
CA THR A 5 -17.96 17.63 30.24
C THR A 5 -18.85 18.49 29.36
N SER A 6 -18.36 19.66 28.94
CA SER A 6 -19.02 20.47 27.90
C SER A 6 -18.80 19.83 26.53
N ASN A 7 -19.85 19.20 26.00
CA ASN A 7 -19.97 18.82 24.60
C ASN A 7 -19.93 20.09 23.74
N VAL A 8 -18.77 20.41 23.17
CA VAL A 8 -18.68 21.40 22.10
C VAL A 8 -19.21 20.73 20.82
N HIS A 9 -20.44 21.07 20.45
CA HIS A 9 -20.91 20.86 19.09
C HIS A 9 -20.03 21.68 18.13
N ILE A 10 -19.14 20.99 17.43
CA ILE A 10 -18.38 21.55 16.32
C ILE A 10 -19.40 21.85 15.22
N LYS A 11 -19.77 23.12 15.07
CA LYS A 11 -20.39 23.61 13.83
C LYS A 11 -19.32 23.51 12.75
N ASP A 12 -19.60 22.77 11.68
CA ASP A 12 -18.78 22.77 10.47
C ASP A 12 -18.60 24.24 10.02
N GLU A 13 -17.39 24.78 10.07
CA GLU A 13 -17.09 26.11 9.52
C GLU A 13 -17.36 26.10 8.00
N PRO A 14 -17.87 27.21 7.42
CA PRO A 14 -18.07 27.33 5.99
C PRO A 14 -16.73 27.20 5.26
N ASP A 15 -16.74 26.38 4.21
CA ASP A 15 -15.58 26.11 3.38
C ASP A 15 -15.06 27.40 2.72
N SER A 16 -13.80 27.75 2.95
CA SER A 16 -13.13 28.94 2.41
C SER A 16 -12.92 28.88 0.89
N THR A 17 -13.32 27.80 0.21
CA THR A 17 -13.21 27.62 -1.26
C THR A 17 -14.30 28.34 -2.07
N GLY A 18 -15.17 29.16 -1.45
CA GLY A 18 -16.21 29.90 -2.18
C GLY A 18 -17.34 29.01 -2.75
N ARG A 19 -17.36 27.72 -2.40
CA ARG A 19 -18.43 26.77 -2.73
C ARG A 19 -19.66 27.02 -1.83
N GLY A 20 -20.44 28.06 -2.14
CA GLY A 20 -21.80 28.19 -1.63
C GLY A 20 -22.65 26.97 -2.02
N GLU A 21 -23.58 26.58 -1.13
CA GLU A 21 -24.78 25.72 -1.29
C GLU A 21 -24.77 24.44 -2.17
N ALA A 22 -23.66 23.99 -2.75
CA ALA A 22 -23.64 22.75 -3.54
C ALA A 22 -23.92 21.51 -2.64
N PRO A 23 -24.87 20.63 -3.01
CA PRO A 23 -25.20 19.44 -2.21
C PRO A 23 -23.97 18.55 -1.97
N ARG A 24 -23.76 18.13 -0.72
CA ARG A 24 -22.64 17.25 -0.35
C ARG A 24 -22.66 15.97 -1.20
N GLY A 25 -21.54 15.69 -1.87
CA GLY A 25 -21.34 14.46 -2.65
C GLY A 25 -21.69 14.57 -4.14
N TYR A 26 -22.20 15.71 -4.61
CA TYR A 26 -22.44 15.98 -6.02
C TYR A 26 -21.24 16.71 -6.65
N CYS A 27 -20.81 16.29 -7.84
CA CYS A 27 -19.82 17.02 -8.62
C CYS A 27 -20.50 18.10 -9.48
N PRO A 28 -20.19 19.40 -9.29
CA PRO A 28 -20.84 20.48 -10.03
C PRO A 28 -20.28 20.56 -11.45
N ILE A 29 -21.03 20.04 -12.42
CA ILE A 29 -20.72 20.04 -13.86
C ILE A 29 -21.59 21.11 -14.54
N LYS A 30 -21.02 21.85 -15.49
CA LYS A 30 -21.75 22.86 -16.27
C LYS A 30 -22.94 22.24 -17.00
N THR A 31 -24.01 23.02 -17.11
CA THR A 31 -25.34 22.51 -17.46
C THR A 31 -25.41 21.92 -18.87
N GLU A 32 -24.63 22.46 -19.81
CA GLU A 32 -24.54 22.04 -21.20
C GLU A 32 -23.95 20.63 -21.39
N TYR A 33 -23.22 20.11 -20.40
CA TYR A 33 -22.61 18.77 -20.46
C TYR A 33 -23.45 17.70 -19.78
N LEU A 34 -24.54 18.05 -19.09
CA LEU A 34 -25.30 17.07 -18.32
C LEU A 34 -26.28 16.30 -19.22
N ARG A 35 -26.39 14.97 -19.00
CA ARG A 35 -27.38 14.17 -19.73
C ARG A 35 -28.80 14.57 -19.29
N LYS A 36 -29.76 14.61 -20.22
CA LYS A 36 -31.13 15.14 -20.05
C LYS A 36 -31.93 14.54 -18.89
N GLU A 37 -31.53 13.39 -18.32
CA GLU A 37 -32.08 12.87 -17.07
C GLU A 37 -31.96 13.85 -15.88
N ARG A 38 -31.07 14.83 -16.00
CA ARG A 38 -30.94 15.94 -15.07
C ARG A 38 -32.20 16.80 -14.98
N ASP A 39 -32.92 17.09 -16.05
CA ASP A 39 -34.12 17.94 -15.93
C ASP A 39 -35.20 17.21 -15.10
N ALA A 40 -35.29 15.89 -15.24
CA ALA A 40 -36.19 15.06 -14.43
C ALA A 40 -35.72 14.92 -12.97
N LEU A 41 -34.40 14.78 -12.73
CA LEU A 41 -33.84 14.61 -11.38
C LEU A 41 -33.72 15.94 -10.61
N LEU A 42 -33.39 17.05 -11.29
CA LEU A 42 -33.45 18.40 -10.70
C LEU A 42 -34.88 18.84 -10.46
N ALA A 43 -35.84 18.50 -11.34
CA ALA A 43 -37.27 18.71 -11.06
C ALA A 43 -37.72 17.91 -9.83
N LYS A 44 -37.29 16.64 -9.69
CA LYS A 44 -37.56 15.82 -8.50
C LYS A 44 -36.87 16.35 -7.23
N ALA A 45 -35.61 16.79 -7.32
CA ALA A 45 -34.88 17.34 -6.18
C ALA A 45 -35.41 18.72 -5.75
N ALA A 46 -35.81 19.57 -6.70
CA ALA A 46 -36.46 20.85 -6.44
C ALA A 46 -37.87 20.66 -5.84
N ALA A 47 -38.61 19.63 -6.26
CA ALA A 47 -39.88 19.24 -5.65
C ALA A 47 -39.71 18.65 -4.24
N ALA A 48 -38.62 17.94 -3.97
CA ALA A 48 -38.31 17.39 -2.64
C ALA A 48 -37.79 18.46 -1.65
N GLY A 49 -37.25 19.58 -2.13
CA GLY A 49 -36.77 20.71 -1.32
C GLY A 49 -37.84 21.73 -0.89
N LYS A 50 -39.10 21.58 -1.35
CA LYS A 50 -40.24 22.40 -0.94
C LYS A 50 -41.27 21.56 -0.17
N ARG A 51 -40.96 21.18 1.06
CA ARG A 51 -41.99 20.93 2.07
C ARG A 51 -41.73 21.87 3.24
N SER A 52 -42.65 22.80 3.44
CA SER A 52 -42.68 23.69 4.58
C SER A 52 -42.74 22.86 5.86
N ARG A 53 -41.94 23.26 6.84
CA ARG A 53 -42.21 22.98 8.26
C ARG A 53 -43.64 23.42 8.56
N ASP A 54 -44.29 22.67 9.45
CA ASP A 54 -45.61 22.90 10.08
C ASP A 54 -46.74 22.04 9.50
N ASP A 55 -46.75 20.74 9.87
CA ASP A 55 -47.89 20.09 10.54
C ASP A 55 -47.53 18.68 11.06
N PRO A 56 -47.95 18.25 12.27
CA PRO A 56 -47.67 16.94 12.83
C PRO A 56 -48.90 16.03 12.73
N GLU A 57 -49.01 15.22 11.68
CA GLU A 57 -49.73 13.94 11.61
C GLU A 57 -50.01 13.63 10.14
N GLU A 58 -49.23 12.74 9.53
CA GLU A 58 -49.74 11.75 8.57
C GLU A 58 -48.62 10.75 8.24
N ARG A 59 -48.91 9.46 8.47
CA ARG A 59 -48.07 8.33 8.08
C ARG A 59 -48.43 7.99 6.64
N ASP A 60 -47.49 8.12 5.72
CA ASP A 60 -47.70 7.74 4.30
C ASP A 60 -47.28 6.27 4.09
N PRO A 61 -48.18 5.40 3.57
CA PRO A 61 -48.02 3.95 3.54
C PRO A 61 -47.42 3.49 2.20
N VAL A 62 -46.09 3.29 2.16
CA VAL A 62 -45.42 2.53 1.09
C VAL A 62 -44.33 1.63 1.70
N VAL A 63 -44.77 0.84 2.68
CA VAL A 63 -44.07 -0.34 3.19
C VAL A 63 -45.10 -1.45 3.26
N GLU A 64 -45.52 -1.95 2.09
CA GLU A 64 -46.17 -3.25 1.87
C GLU A 64 -46.60 -3.30 0.39
N ALA A 65 -45.86 -4.06 -0.43
CA ALA A 65 -46.30 -4.71 -1.67
C ALA A 65 -45.11 -5.12 -2.55
N ILE A 66 -44.22 -6.01 -2.07
CA ILE A 66 -43.53 -7.02 -2.91
C ILE A 66 -43.18 -8.21 -2.00
N ASP A 67 -44.20 -8.91 -1.52
CA ASP A 67 -44.07 -10.28 -1.02
C ASP A 67 -45.42 -10.95 -1.31
N GLU A 68 -45.50 -11.62 -2.47
CA GLU A 68 -46.45 -12.65 -2.87
C GLU A 68 -46.47 -12.76 -4.41
N ARG A 69 -46.47 -14.02 -4.89
CA ARG A 69 -46.51 -14.48 -6.30
C ARG A 69 -45.16 -14.68 -6.99
N VAL A 70 -44.49 -15.79 -6.67
CA VAL A 70 -44.20 -16.87 -7.64
C VAL A 70 -44.05 -18.17 -6.85
N GLU A 71 -45.18 -18.82 -6.58
CA GLU A 71 -45.23 -20.22 -6.17
C GLU A 71 -46.29 -20.88 -7.04
N GLU A 72 -45.90 -21.39 -8.21
CA GLU A 72 -46.60 -22.49 -8.89
C GLU A 72 -45.81 -22.94 -10.13
N GLN A 73 -45.79 -24.27 -10.32
CA GLN A 73 -45.31 -25.05 -11.47
C GLN A 73 -43.84 -25.53 -11.46
N ALA A 74 -43.60 -26.58 -10.67
CA ALA A 74 -42.58 -27.59 -10.95
C ALA A 74 -43.26 -28.85 -11.53
N PRO A 75 -42.73 -29.49 -12.59
CA PRO A 75 -43.19 -30.81 -13.00
C PRO A 75 -42.45 -31.93 -12.25
N GLU A 76 -43.21 -32.96 -11.87
CA GLU A 76 -42.76 -34.19 -11.23
C GLU A 76 -41.86 -35.06 -12.13
N SER A 77 -40.78 -35.62 -11.57
CA SER A 77 -40.31 -36.95 -12.00
C SER A 77 -39.52 -37.70 -10.91
N LYS A 78 -40.22 -38.62 -10.27
CA LYS A 78 -39.84 -40.00 -9.85
C LYS A 78 -38.46 -40.27 -9.24
N ARG A 79 -38.50 -40.57 -7.94
CA ARG A 79 -37.60 -41.47 -7.18
C ARG A 79 -37.44 -42.83 -7.88
N MET A 80 -36.21 -43.27 -8.09
CA MET A 80 -35.85 -44.70 -8.12
C MET A 80 -34.81 -44.98 -7.02
N LYS A 81 -35.16 -45.92 -6.15
CA LYS A 81 -34.27 -46.59 -5.20
C LYS A 81 -33.41 -47.61 -5.96
N ILE A 82 -32.12 -47.72 -5.64
CA ILE A 82 -31.37 -48.98 -5.72
C ILE A 82 -30.46 -49.08 -4.48
N GLU A 83 -30.56 -50.23 -3.84
CA GLU A 83 -29.84 -50.70 -2.64
C GLU A 83 -28.48 -51.33 -3.03
N GLY A 84 -27.53 -51.36 -2.09
CA GLY A 84 -26.30 -52.17 -2.23
C GLY A 84 -25.15 -51.71 -1.33
N GLU A 85 -24.96 -52.44 -0.22
CA GLU A 85 -23.83 -52.33 0.73
C GLU A 85 -22.63 -53.22 0.31
N PRO A 86 -21.46 -53.19 1.01
CA PRO A 86 -20.12 -53.09 0.41
C PRO A 86 -19.31 -54.41 0.41
N SER A 87 -18.13 -54.39 -0.23
CA SER A 87 -17.05 -55.36 0.03
C SER A 87 -15.67 -54.72 0.00
N GLU A 88 -14.87 -55.11 0.99
CA GLU A 88 -13.48 -54.73 1.28
C GLU A 88 -12.48 -55.39 0.30
N ASP A 89 -11.39 -54.68 -0.03
CA ASP A 89 -10.03 -55.24 -0.08
C ASP A 89 -8.99 -54.12 -0.33
N GLY A 90 -7.86 -54.19 0.38
CA GLY A 90 -6.86 -53.13 0.58
C GLY A 90 -5.81 -52.91 -0.54
N PRO A 91 -4.60 -52.37 -0.21
CA PRO A 91 -4.25 -50.99 -0.52
C PRO A 91 -3.29 -50.84 -1.72
N SER A 92 -3.38 -49.72 -2.43
CA SER A 92 -2.25 -49.22 -3.24
C SER A 92 -2.15 -47.69 -3.16
N PHE A 93 -0.95 -47.24 -2.81
CA PHE A 93 -0.58 -45.84 -2.61
C PHE A 93 -0.56 -45.09 -3.94
N VAL A 94 -1.40 -44.06 -4.07
CA VAL A 94 -1.25 -43.00 -5.09
C VAL A 94 -1.42 -41.65 -4.41
N VAL A 95 -0.34 -40.87 -4.41
CA VAL A 95 -0.27 -39.53 -3.83
C VAL A 95 -0.90 -38.55 -4.82
N ASP A 96 -2.20 -38.30 -4.66
CA ASP A 96 -2.92 -37.33 -5.49
C ASP A 96 -2.93 -35.95 -4.82
N ARG A 97 -2.33 -34.97 -5.52
CA ARG A 97 -2.25 -33.57 -5.12
C ARG A 97 -3.59 -32.89 -5.36
N LYS A 98 -4.32 -32.56 -4.30
CA LYS A 98 -5.33 -31.48 -4.30
C LYS A 98 -4.97 -30.44 -3.22
N PRO A 99 -5.06 -29.13 -3.52
CA PRO A 99 -4.84 -28.09 -2.53
C PRO A 99 -6.02 -28.05 -1.56
N SER A 100 -5.70 -28.09 -0.28
CA SER A 100 -6.60 -28.02 0.85
C SER A 100 -7.14 -26.60 1.03
N LEU A 101 -8.47 -26.47 1.09
CA LEU A 101 -9.10 -25.37 1.81
C LEU A 101 -10.55 -25.68 2.23
N GLU A 102 -10.84 -26.84 2.84
CA GLU A 102 -12.12 -27.07 3.55
C GLU A 102 -12.12 -28.39 4.34
N ALA A 103 -11.88 -28.32 5.65
CA ALA A 103 -12.17 -29.33 6.70
C ALA A 103 -11.58 -28.77 8.01
N MET A 104 -12.19 -28.71 9.19
CA MET A 104 -13.44 -29.20 9.76
C MET A 104 -13.71 -28.29 10.98
N VAL A 105 -14.92 -27.73 11.10
CA VAL A 105 -15.51 -27.33 12.40
C VAL A 105 -16.96 -27.79 12.35
N SER A 106 -17.36 -28.54 13.37
CA SER A 106 -18.64 -29.21 13.57
C SER A 106 -19.84 -28.31 13.25
N LYS A 107 -20.79 -28.89 12.50
CA LYS A 107 -22.14 -28.38 12.35
C LYS A 107 -22.85 -28.63 13.67
N ASP A 108 -23.13 -27.57 14.42
CA ASP A 108 -24.43 -27.26 15.01
C ASP A 108 -24.29 -25.96 15.83
N ASN A 109 -25.26 -25.06 15.68
CA ASN A 109 -25.30 -23.67 16.16
C ASN A 109 -24.40 -22.63 15.45
N LYS A 110 -24.87 -22.11 14.31
CA LYS A 110 -24.45 -20.78 13.81
C LYS A 110 -25.58 -19.76 13.96
N PRO A 111 -25.37 -18.62 14.65
CA PRO A 111 -26.29 -17.49 14.57
C PRO A 111 -26.29 -16.92 13.14
N LYS A 112 -27.43 -16.40 12.67
CA LYS A 112 -27.61 -15.78 11.34
C LYS A 112 -26.46 -14.81 11.05
N LYS A 113 -25.53 -15.22 10.18
CA LYS A 113 -24.41 -14.37 9.73
C LYS A 113 -24.96 -13.25 8.87
N SER A 114 -24.83 -12.00 9.32
CA SER A 114 -25.07 -10.83 8.48
C SER A 114 -24.19 -10.90 7.22
N SER A 115 -24.77 -10.58 6.07
CA SER A 115 -24.21 -10.68 4.72
C SER A 115 -23.19 -9.58 4.39
N ARG A 116 -22.34 -9.17 5.34
CA ARG A 116 -21.32 -8.14 5.12
C ARG A 116 -19.95 -8.75 4.80
N GLY A 117 -19.60 -8.75 3.51
CA GLY A 117 -18.24 -9.02 3.01
C GLY A 117 -18.13 -8.64 1.53
N GLN A 118 -17.06 -7.92 1.15
CA GLN A 118 -16.79 -7.56 -0.25
C GLN A 118 -16.23 -8.77 -1.01
N ASN A 119 -16.58 -8.93 -2.29
CA ASN A 119 -15.99 -9.87 -3.28
C ASN A 119 -16.39 -11.36 -3.26
N LYS A 120 -17.56 -11.73 -2.73
CA LYS A 120 -17.98 -13.15 -2.69
C LYS A 120 -18.39 -13.76 -4.04
N ASN A 121 -18.70 -12.94 -5.06
CA ASN A 121 -19.15 -13.40 -6.39
C ASN A 121 -18.13 -13.13 -7.52
N ARG A 122 -16.87 -12.80 -7.20
CA ARG A 122 -15.86 -12.49 -8.22
C ARG A 122 -15.29 -13.79 -8.79
N VAL A 123 -15.67 -14.15 -10.01
CA VAL A 123 -15.00 -15.19 -10.78
C VAL A 123 -13.75 -14.59 -11.42
N VAL A 124 -12.58 -15.14 -11.10
CA VAL A 124 -11.33 -14.80 -11.79
C VAL A 124 -11.17 -15.80 -12.93
N SER A 125 -11.54 -15.41 -14.16
CA SER A 125 -11.20 -16.21 -15.34
C SER A 125 -9.72 -16.01 -15.67
N HIS A 126 -9.01 -17.13 -15.83
CA HIS A 126 -7.66 -17.20 -16.36
C HIS A 126 -7.75 -17.68 -17.81
N SER A 127 -7.94 -16.75 -18.75
CA SER A 127 -7.89 -17.05 -20.17
C SER A 127 -6.45 -17.38 -20.55
N ALA A 128 -6.15 -18.68 -20.62
CA ALA A 128 -4.88 -19.22 -21.04
C ALA A 128 -4.99 -19.78 -22.46
N ASP A 129 -3.86 -19.97 -23.14
CA ASP A 129 -3.86 -20.61 -24.45
C ASP A 129 -4.45 -22.02 -24.37
N PRO A 130 -5.34 -22.41 -25.30
CA PRO A 130 -5.91 -23.77 -25.34
C PRO A 130 -4.85 -24.87 -25.48
N LEU A 131 -3.69 -24.54 -26.06
CA LEU A 131 -2.55 -25.41 -26.24
C LEU A 131 -1.28 -24.74 -25.70
N LEU A 132 -0.55 -25.43 -24.82
CA LEU A 132 0.70 -24.90 -24.26
C LEU A 132 1.89 -25.32 -25.13
N LEU A 133 2.39 -24.40 -25.96
CA LEU A 133 3.61 -24.61 -26.76
C LEU A 133 4.86 -24.74 -25.87
N CYS A 134 5.83 -25.54 -26.29
CA CYS A 134 7.14 -25.64 -25.64
C CYS A 134 7.84 -24.27 -25.58
N ASN A 135 8.45 -23.96 -24.43
CA ASN A 135 9.13 -22.67 -24.22
C ASN A 135 10.36 -22.50 -25.11
N ASP A 136 11.12 -23.58 -25.35
CA ASP A 136 12.33 -23.51 -26.19
C ASP A 136 11.96 -23.29 -27.66
N LEU A 137 11.00 -24.08 -28.17
CA LEU A 137 10.50 -23.92 -29.53
C LEU A 137 9.83 -22.56 -29.74
N ALA A 138 9.10 -22.04 -28.75
CA ALA A 138 8.47 -20.73 -28.84
C ALA A 138 9.48 -19.61 -29.16
N VAL A 139 10.72 -19.71 -28.67
CA VAL A 139 11.79 -18.75 -28.93
C VAL A 139 12.78 -19.23 -29.99
N GLY A 140 12.44 -20.27 -30.76
CA GLY A 140 13.26 -20.79 -31.85
C GLY A 140 14.48 -21.60 -31.42
N ARG A 141 14.48 -22.19 -30.22
CA ARG A 141 15.51 -23.11 -29.72
C ARG A 141 15.04 -24.56 -29.76
N ASP A 142 15.97 -25.48 -29.97
CA ASP A 142 15.68 -26.91 -29.93
C ASP A 142 15.31 -27.37 -28.52
N CYS A 143 14.24 -28.18 -28.41
CA CYS A 143 13.79 -28.68 -27.13
C CYS A 143 14.71 -29.81 -26.62
N GLN A 144 15.38 -29.56 -25.50
CA GLN A 144 16.29 -30.52 -24.85
C GLN A 144 15.59 -31.76 -24.29
N ARG A 145 14.25 -31.75 -24.19
CA ARG A 145 13.44 -32.85 -23.64
C ARG A 145 12.85 -33.74 -24.72
N ALA A 146 12.91 -33.33 -25.99
CA ALA A 146 12.34 -34.04 -27.13
C ALA A 146 10.95 -34.63 -26.82
N ASP A 147 10.77 -35.94 -26.97
CA ASP A 147 9.50 -36.65 -26.78
C ASP A 147 9.04 -36.72 -25.30
N GLN A 148 9.91 -36.40 -24.34
CA GLN A 148 9.56 -36.29 -22.92
C GLN A 148 9.04 -34.90 -22.54
N CYS A 149 8.91 -33.99 -23.51
CA CYS A 149 8.40 -32.65 -23.25
C CYS A 149 6.89 -32.69 -22.96
N ARG A 150 6.48 -32.21 -21.78
CA ARG A 150 5.07 -32.06 -21.41
C ARG A 150 4.29 -31.00 -22.21
N TYR A 151 4.98 -30.25 -23.06
CA TYR A 151 4.42 -29.15 -23.84
C TYR A 151 4.36 -29.53 -25.31
N SER A 152 3.43 -28.94 -26.05
CA SER A 152 3.26 -29.24 -27.47
C SER A 152 4.46 -28.75 -28.29
N HIS A 153 4.85 -29.55 -29.29
CA HIS A 153 5.82 -29.18 -30.33
C HIS A 153 5.15 -28.87 -31.69
N ASP A 154 3.81 -28.89 -31.76
CA ASP A 154 3.05 -28.57 -32.96
C ASP A 154 2.83 -27.05 -33.07
N ILE A 155 3.76 -26.38 -33.73
CA ILE A 155 3.74 -24.92 -33.92
C ILE A 155 2.54 -24.48 -34.75
N VAL A 156 2.20 -25.22 -35.81
CA VAL A 156 1.13 -24.84 -36.74
C VAL A 156 -0.21 -24.88 -36.00
N LYS A 157 -0.50 -25.98 -35.30
CA LYS A 157 -1.72 -26.10 -34.49
C LYS A 157 -1.78 -25.05 -33.39
N TYR A 158 -0.65 -24.74 -32.75
CA TYR A 158 -0.60 -23.68 -31.75
C TYR A 158 -0.96 -22.32 -32.33
N LEU A 159 -0.37 -21.92 -33.46
CA LEU A 159 -0.63 -20.61 -34.08
C LEU A 159 -2.10 -20.47 -34.52
N VAL A 160 -2.70 -21.54 -35.06
CA VAL A 160 -4.13 -21.57 -35.39
C VAL A 160 -5.00 -21.36 -34.14
N LEU A 161 -4.71 -22.06 -33.04
CA LEU A 161 -5.48 -21.94 -31.79
C LEU A 161 -5.25 -20.62 -31.04
N LYS A 162 -4.04 -20.06 -31.15
CA LYS A 162 -3.66 -18.77 -30.57
C LYS A 162 -4.41 -17.61 -31.26
N GLY A 163 -4.74 -17.77 -32.55
CA GLY A 163 -5.41 -16.75 -33.36
C GLY A 163 -4.49 -15.61 -33.79
N GLU A 164 -5.05 -14.66 -34.56
CA GLU A 164 -4.35 -13.50 -35.13
C GLU A 164 -3.67 -12.63 -34.05
N ASP A 165 -2.59 -11.95 -34.41
CA ASP A 165 -1.92 -11.02 -33.51
C ASP A 165 -2.76 -9.76 -33.28
N LEU A 166 -2.56 -9.12 -32.12
CA LEU A 166 -3.33 -7.96 -31.67
C LEU A 166 -2.85 -6.64 -32.28
N GLY A 167 -1.71 -6.64 -32.96
CA GLY A 167 -1.13 -5.45 -33.57
C GLY A 167 0.22 -5.72 -34.24
N THR A 168 0.74 -4.70 -34.91
CA THR A 168 1.98 -4.74 -35.70
C THR A 168 3.24 -4.40 -34.91
N HIS A 169 3.09 -3.96 -33.65
CA HIS A 169 4.20 -3.55 -32.78
C HIS A 169 4.20 -4.34 -31.49
N CYS A 170 5.37 -4.80 -31.05
CA CYS A 170 5.55 -5.57 -29.84
C CYS A 170 6.38 -4.76 -28.84
N PRO A 171 5.81 -4.30 -27.71
CA PRO A 171 6.52 -3.44 -26.76
C PRO A 171 7.82 -4.04 -26.20
N LEU A 172 7.89 -5.37 -26.09
CA LEU A 172 9.09 -6.07 -25.64
C LEU A 172 10.16 -6.08 -26.73
N PHE A 173 9.80 -6.43 -27.96
CA PHE A 173 10.73 -6.44 -29.09
C PHE A 173 11.23 -5.04 -29.45
N ASP A 174 10.34 -4.05 -29.40
CA ASP A 174 10.68 -2.66 -29.67
C ASP A 174 11.74 -2.15 -28.68
N LYS A 175 11.62 -2.58 -27.41
CA LYS A 175 12.51 -2.16 -26.32
C LYS A 175 13.81 -2.95 -26.22
N PHE A 176 13.74 -4.28 -26.30
CA PHE A 176 14.85 -5.19 -25.99
C PHE A 176 15.49 -5.82 -27.24
N GLY A 177 14.99 -5.49 -28.44
CA GLY A 177 15.46 -6.10 -29.69
C GLY A 177 15.06 -7.56 -29.87
N HIS A 178 14.47 -8.19 -28.85
CA HIS A 178 13.94 -9.55 -28.87
C HIS A 178 12.72 -9.62 -27.94
N CYS A 179 11.93 -10.70 -28.04
CA CYS A 179 10.77 -10.91 -27.16
C CYS A 179 10.87 -12.28 -26.49
N LYS A 180 11.04 -12.32 -25.17
CA LYS A 180 11.15 -13.57 -24.40
C LYS A 180 9.95 -14.55 -24.54
N PHE A 181 8.83 -14.10 -25.09
CA PHE A 181 7.65 -14.95 -25.37
C PHE A 181 7.66 -15.57 -26.78
N GLY A 182 8.49 -15.07 -27.70
CA GLY A 182 8.60 -15.57 -29.07
C GLY A 182 7.23 -15.76 -29.73
N LEU A 183 6.97 -16.93 -30.30
CA LEU A 183 5.70 -17.27 -30.97
C LEU A 183 4.47 -17.19 -30.06
N LYS A 184 4.65 -17.25 -28.72
CA LYS A 184 3.55 -17.08 -27.76
C LYS A 184 3.11 -15.63 -27.59
N CYS A 185 3.96 -14.68 -27.96
CA CYS A 185 3.65 -13.26 -27.93
C CYS A 185 2.42 -12.97 -28.80
N ARG A 186 1.44 -12.20 -28.31
CA ARG A 186 0.26 -11.76 -29.06
C ARG A 186 0.55 -10.68 -30.11
N PHE A 187 1.83 -10.46 -30.39
CA PHE A 187 2.39 -9.55 -31.39
C PHE A 187 3.53 -10.27 -32.13
N ALA A 188 3.45 -11.59 -32.29
CA ALA A 188 4.57 -12.40 -32.76
C ALA A 188 5.01 -12.03 -34.18
N GLY A 189 4.06 -11.71 -35.06
CA GLY A 189 4.28 -11.28 -36.44
C GLY A 189 5.13 -10.02 -36.56
N ALA A 190 5.16 -9.16 -35.53
CA ALA A 190 6.06 -8.00 -35.48
C ALA A 190 7.54 -8.39 -35.38
N HIS A 191 7.84 -9.61 -34.94
CA HIS A 191 9.20 -10.08 -34.68
C HIS A 191 9.41 -11.55 -35.06
N SER A 192 8.74 -12.01 -36.11
CA SER A 192 8.91 -13.35 -36.68
C SER A 192 9.25 -13.25 -38.16
N ASP A 193 10.20 -14.08 -38.63
CA ASP A 193 10.56 -14.15 -40.05
C ASP A 193 9.55 -14.97 -40.85
N SER A 194 9.73 -15.03 -42.18
CA SER A 194 8.87 -15.81 -43.08
C SER A 194 8.88 -17.32 -42.83
N LYS A 195 9.78 -17.82 -41.97
CA LYS A 195 9.89 -19.22 -41.55
C LYS A 195 9.38 -19.43 -40.11
N GLY A 196 8.79 -18.41 -39.48
CA GLY A 196 8.28 -18.48 -38.11
C GLY A 196 9.37 -18.48 -37.04
N ARG A 197 10.59 -18.04 -37.35
CA ARG A 197 11.68 -17.90 -36.39
C ARG A 197 11.69 -16.49 -35.82
N GLN A 198 12.04 -16.37 -34.54
CA GLN A 198 12.12 -15.08 -33.90
C GLN A 198 13.25 -14.21 -34.48
N ILE A 199 12.93 -12.96 -34.79
CA ILE A 199 13.89 -11.92 -35.14
C ILE A 199 14.57 -11.42 -33.86
N ILE A 200 15.89 -11.28 -33.89
CA ILE A 200 16.70 -10.70 -32.81
C ILE A 200 17.49 -9.53 -33.38
N ARG A 201 17.30 -8.34 -32.80
CA ARG A 201 18.05 -7.13 -33.14
C ARG A 201 19.16 -6.88 -32.13
N GLN A 202 20.28 -6.35 -32.60
CA GLN A 202 21.46 -6.03 -31.78
C GLN A 202 21.39 -4.62 -31.17
N ASP A 203 20.46 -3.77 -31.60
CA ASP A 203 20.24 -2.41 -31.11
C ASP A 203 19.27 -2.33 -29.91
N GLY A 204 18.84 -3.49 -29.40
CA GLY A 204 17.95 -3.59 -28.25
C GLY A 204 18.62 -3.15 -26.96
N ASN A 205 17.84 -2.59 -26.03
CA ASN A 205 18.31 -2.40 -24.67
C ASN A 205 18.58 -3.77 -24.02
N GLU A 206 19.60 -3.85 -23.18
CA GLU A 206 19.79 -5.04 -22.34
C GLU A 206 18.54 -5.28 -21.47
N GLU A 207 18.04 -6.52 -21.47
CA GLU A 207 17.06 -6.91 -20.46
C GLU A 207 17.75 -6.76 -19.10
N PRO A 208 17.15 -6.03 -18.16
CA PRO A 208 17.74 -5.94 -16.83
C PRO A 208 17.88 -7.36 -16.28
N GLU A 209 19.03 -7.67 -15.67
CA GLU A 209 19.20 -8.99 -15.07
C GLU A 209 18.04 -9.26 -14.10
N GLU A 210 17.62 -10.53 -14.00
CA GLU A 210 16.52 -10.93 -13.11
C GLU A 210 16.78 -10.49 -11.65
N GLN A 211 18.04 -10.21 -11.31
CA GLN A 211 18.55 -9.66 -10.06
C GLN A 211 18.51 -8.13 -9.92
N SER A 212 18.50 -7.35 -11.02
CA SER A 212 18.70 -5.89 -10.94
C SER A 212 17.48 -5.17 -10.36
N TRP A 213 16.26 -5.65 -10.65
CA TRP A 213 15.01 -4.98 -10.23
C TRP A 213 13.91 -5.97 -9.80
N GLY A 214 14.22 -7.27 -9.72
CA GLY A 214 13.32 -8.33 -9.31
C GLY A 214 13.94 -9.26 -8.26
N VAL A 215 13.15 -10.21 -7.76
CA VAL A 215 13.59 -11.24 -6.82
C VAL A 215 14.04 -12.46 -7.62
N SER A 216 15.32 -12.82 -7.53
CA SER A 216 15.89 -13.88 -8.37
C SER A 216 15.23 -15.24 -8.16
N ARG A 217 15.17 -16.08 -9.20
CA ARG A 217 14.61 -17.44 -9.08
C ARG A 217 15.37 -18.30 -8.07
N GLU A 218 16.69 -18.16 -8.02
CA GLU A 218 17.52 -18.90 -7.05
C GLU A 218 17.21 -18.47 -5.62
N PHE A 219 17.05 -17.18 -5.37
CA PHE A 219 16.61 -16.69 -4.07
C PHE A 219 15.23 -17.26 -3.69
N GLN A 220 14.25 -17.19 -4.61
CA GLN A 220 12.91 -17.74 -4.35
C GLN A 220 12.92 -19.27 -4.14
N LYS A 221 13.84 -20.01 -4.77
CA LYS A 221 14.03 -21.44 -4.49
C LYS A 221 14.52 -21.65 -3.06
N LYS A 222 15.53 -20.90 -2.61
CA LYS A 222 16.04 -20.96 -1.22
C LYS A 222 14.96 -20.67 -0.20
N VAL A 223 14.15 -19.63 -0.43
CA VAL A 223 13.01 -19.29 0.44
C VAL A 223 12.01 -20.46 0.54
N ARG A 224 11.59 -21.02 -0.61
CA ARG A 224 10.62 -22.14 -0.63
C ARG A 224 11.15 -23.41 0.03
N LYS A 225 12.45 -23.67 -0.06
CA LYS A 225 13.11 -24.79 0.61
C LYS A 225 13.45 -24.51 2.07
N GLN A 226 13.17 -23.31 2.57
CA GLN A 226 13.53 -22.86 3.92
C GLN A 226 15.05 -22.89 4.18
N GLU A 227 15.85 -22.67 3.13
CA GLU A 227 17.32 -22.66 3.15
C GLU A 227 17.88 -21.23 3.27
N LEU A 228 17.03 -20.24 3.59
CA LEU A 228 17.47 -18.85 3.70
C LEU A 228 18.11 -18.59 5.07
N HIS A 229 19.39 -18.21 5.05
CA HIS A 229 20.12 -17.81 6.24
C HIS A 229 19.87 -16.33 6.55
N LEU A 230 19.37 -16.05 7.76
CA LEU A 230 18.93 -14.73 8.20
C LEU A 230 19.63 -14.34 9.51
N PRO A 231 20.96 -14.09 9.46
CA PRO A 231 21.78 -13.99 10.65
C PRO A 231 21.35 -12.86 11.59
N ARG A 232 20.94 -11.69 11.07
CA ARG A 232 20.63 -10.54 11.95
C ARG A 232 19.34 -10.76 12.73
N SER A 233 18.32 -11.30 12.10
CA SER A 233 17.08 -11.66 12.78
C SER A 233 17.28 -12.85 13.72
N GLU A 234 18.11 -13.83 13.35
CA GLU A 234 18.48 -14.96 14.23
C GLU A 234 19.18 -14.47 15.49
N THR A 235 20.25 -13.67 15.34
CA THR A 235 20.96 -13.04 16.47
C THR A 235 20.03 -12.19 17.34
N TYR A 236 19.11 -11.43 16.72
CA TYR A 236 18.12 -10.64 17.46
C TYR A 236 17.23 -11.54 18.34
N PHE A 237 16.73 -12.65 17.81
CA PHE A 237 15.85 -13.54 18.55
C PHE A 237 16.58 -14.37 19.62
N GLU A 238 17.83 -14.75 19.38
CA GLU A 238 18.70 -15.36 20.38
C GLU A 238 18.94 -14.40 21.56
N TRP A 239 19.29 -13.14 21.25
CA TRP A 239 19.43 -12.10 22.26
C TRP A 239 18.12 -11.88 23.02
N LEU A 240 16.98 -11.81 22.33
CA LEU A 240 15.66 -11.67 22.97
C LEU A 240 15.33 -12.82 23.92
N ALA A 241 15.68 -14.05 23.56
CA ALA A 241 15.44 -15.23 24.40
C ALA A 241 16.27 -15.18 25.70
N GLN A 242 17.48 -14.63 25.64
CA GLN A 242 18.37 -14.48 26.80
C GLN A 242 17.97 -13.30 27.70
N ASN A 243 17.26 -12.31 27.17
CA ASN A 243 16.95 -11.04 27.84
C ASN A 243 15.46 -10.86 28.13
N ARG A 244 14.65 -11.95 28.15
CA ARG A 244 13.25 -11.94 28.57
C ARG A 244 13.03 -12.77 29.84
N ASN A 245 12.28 -12.23 30.77
CA ASN A 245 11.86 -12.89 32.00
C ASN A 245 10.73 -13.90 31.73
N GLU A 246 10.43 -14.73 32.73
CA GLU A 246 9.41 -15.79 32.65
C GLU A 246 7.98 -15.28 32.33
N LYS A 247 7.70 -13.99 32.58
CA LYS A 247 6.42 -13.34 32.26
C LYS A 247 6.42 -12.68 30.87
N GLY A 248 7.49 -12.86 30.08
CA GLY A 248 7.66 -12.31 28.74
C GLY A 248 8.03 -10.83 28.70
N GLY A 249 8.26 -10.19 29.85
CA GLY A 249 8.85 -8.85 29.95
C GLY A 249 10.37 -8.91 29.84
N PHE A 250 11.02 -7.80 29.55
CA PHE A 250 12.48 -7.79 29.43
C PHE A 250 13.16 -7.93 30.79
N ILE A 251 14.25 -8.71 30.83
CA ILE A 251 15.22 -8.67 31.92
C ILE A 251 15.98 -7.36 31.73
N ARG A 252 15.63 -6.34 32.51
CA ARG A 252 16.37 -5.08 32.56
C ARG A 252 17.68 -5.29 33.33
N GLU A 253 18.54 -6.17 32.85
CA GLU A 253 19.89 -6.27 33.40
C GLU A 253 20.74 -5.10 32.89
N VAL A 254 21.05 -4.25 33.87
CA VAL A 254 22.05 -3.19 33.92
C VAL A 254 23.09 -3.32 32.80
N VAL A 255 23.12 -2.32 31.90
CA VAL A 255 24.30 -1.93 31.09
C VAL A 255 25.56 -2.28 31.91
N PRO A 256 26.53 -3.06 31.39
CA PRO A 256 27.60 -3.62 32.20
C PRO A 256 28.19 -2.51 33.09
N LYS A 257 28.29 -2.80 34.40
CA LYS A 257 28.99 -1.92 35.34
C LYS A 257 30.35 -1.63 34.72
N ILE A 258 30.54 -0.42 34.17
CA ILE A 258 31.86 0.07 33.83
C ILE A 258 32.57 0.14 35.18
N LYS A 259 33.42 -0.85 35.46
CA LYS A 259 34.37 -0.76 36.55
C LYS A 259 35.32 0.37 36.17
N ILE A 260 35.11 1.54 36.76
CA ILE A 260 36.15 2.56 36.81
C ILE A 260 37.14 2.06 37.87
N GLU A 261 38.07 1.20 37.47
CA GLU A 261 39.22 0.86 38.31
C GLU A 261 40.14 2.08 38.35
N GLY A 262 40.39 2.63 39.55
CA GLY A 262 41.42 3.66 39.76
C GLY A 262 40.99 5.00 40.36
N VAL A 263 39.87 5.09 41.10
CA VAL A 263 39.56 6.31 41.87
C VAL A 263 39.65 6.03 43.37
N THR A 264 40.78 6.41 43.96
CA THR A 264 40.96 6.46 45.42
C THR A 264 40.35 7.76 45.93
N ILE A 265 39.22 7.67 46.63
CA ILE A 265 38.62 8.82 47.32
C ILE A 265 39.45 9.07 48.59
N LYS A 266 40.13 10.22 48.69
CA LYS A 266 40.58 10.73 49.99
C LYS A 266 39.40 11.43 50.66
N PRO A 267 39.03 11.08 51.90
CA PRO A 267 38.01 11.81 52.63
C PRO A 267 38.57 13.16 53.07
N GLU A 268 37.89 14.25 52.72
CA GLU A 268 38.08 15.54 53.37
C GLU A 268 37.37 15.56 54.73
N PRO A 269 37.93 16.26 55.74
CA PRO A 269 37.35 16.34 57.07
C PRO A 269 36.11 17.26 57.10
N PRO A 270 35.21 17.08 58.08
CA PRO A 270 33.95 17.82 58.12
C PRO A 270 34.18 19.30 58.47
N SER A 271 33.68 20.18 57.61
CA SER A 271 33.61 21.62 57.90
C SER A 271 32.52 21.89 58.94
N THR A 272 32.93 22.53 60.04
CA THR A 272 32.04 23.18 61.00
C THR A 272 31.64 24.57 60.48
N SER A 273 30.43 24.96 60.83
CA SER A 273 29.78 26.25 60.54
C SER A 273 30.42 27.42 61.29
N ASN A 274 30.62 28.57 60.63
CA ASN A 274 29.94 29.85 60.91
C ASN A 274 30.67 31.07 60.32
N SER A 275 29.83 31.97 59.80
CA SER A 275 29.83 33.46 59.80
C SER A 275 31.07 34.32 59.58
N ASP A 276 30.79 35.42 58.87
CA ASP A 276 31.33 36.80 58.99
C ASP A 276 32.24 37.34 57.87
N MET A 277 31.61 38.26 57.11
CA MET A 277 31.98 39.64 56.70
C MET A 277 33.41 40.06 56.27
N GLU A 278 33.40 41.06 55.36
CA GLU A 278 34.40 42.12 55.06
C GLU A 278 35.53 41.77 54.06
N GLU A 279 35.57 42.45 52.90
CA GLU A 279 36.39 43.66 52.56
C GLU A 279 37.90 43.29 52.41
N GLU A 280 38.74 43.77 51.51
CA GLU A 280 38.75 44.71 50.40
C GLU A 280 40.15 44.55 49.75
N THR A 281 40.36 45.13 48.55
CA THR A 281 41.67 45.51 47.95
C THR A 281 42.58 44.39 47.42
N ASN A 282 43.54 44.61 46.53
CA ASN A 282 43.79 45.47 45.36
C ASN A 282 45.19 45.03 44.86
N SER A 283 45.51 45.32 43.59
CA SER A 283 46.83 45.26 42.96
C SER A 283 47.41 43.86 42.70
N GLY A 284 48.07 43.56 41.58
CA GLY A 284 48.57 44.40 40.49
C GLY A 284 49.91 43.82 40.03
N ALA A 285 50.17 43.90 38.72
CA ALA A 285 51.48 43.71 38.06
C ALA A 285 52.00 42.26 37.93
N THR A 286 52.66 41.80 36.86
CA THR A 286 53.06 42.36 35.55
C THR A 286 53.66 41.20 34.73
N THR A 287 53.40 41.21 33.42
CA THR A 287 54.27 40.81 32.29
C THR A 287 54.98 39.44 32.26
N ARG A 288 54.68 38.63 31.22
CA ARG A 288 55.57 38.33 30.07
C ARG A 288 55.04 37.13 29.26
N GLU A 289 54.76 37.34 27.98
CA GLU A 289 54.90 36.30 26.94
C GLU A 289 56.40 36.26 26.54
N PRO A 290 57.00 35.09 26.17
CA PRO A 290 56.80 34.54 24.83
C PRO A 290 56.80 32.99 24.69
N THR A 291 56.12 32.56 23.62
CA THR A 291 56.12 31.34 22.77
C THR A 291 57.34 30.37 22.79
N PRO A 292 57.28 29.19 22.12
CA PRO A 292 56.64 27.92 22.49
C PRO A 292 57.65 26.75 22.51
N ASP A 293 57.39 25.65 23.24
CA ASP A 293 58.17 24.41 23.09
C ASP A 293 57.22 23.23 22.79
N PRO A 294 57.56 22.32 21.84
CA PRO A 294 56.66 21.28 21.36
C PRO A 294 57.05 19.92 21.95
N ASP A 295 56.45 19.54 23.07
CA ASP A 295 56.14 18.15 23.44
C ASP A 295 55.74 18.13 24.91
N GLU A 296 54.44 18.19 25.16
CA GLU A 296 53.88 17.58 26.37
C GLU A 296 52.40 17.27 26.11
N THR A 297 52.12 15.99 25.94
CA THR A 297 50.78 15.43 26.03
C THR A 297 50.21 15.72 27.42
N THR A 298 49.55 16.87 27.58
CA THR A 298 48.70 17.16 28.73
C THR A 298 47.52 16.20 28.67
N HIS A 299 47.56 15.15 29.49
CA HIS A 299 46.38 14.41 29.90
C HIS A 299 45.43 15.39 30.61
N VAL A 300 44.51 15.98 29.86
CA VAL A 300 43.38 16.70 30.43
C VAL A 300 42.50 15.66 31.12
N LYS A 301 42.67 15.50 32.43
CA LYS A 301 41.65 14.87 33.28
C LYS A 301 40.45 15.79 33.29
N THR A 302 39.47 15.50 32.44
CA THR A 302 38.18 16.16 32.50
C THR A 302 37.50 15.71 33.79
N GLU A 303 37.53 16.55 34.82
CA GLU A 303 36.72 16.33 36.03
C GLU A 303 35.25 16.49 35.66
N ILE A 304 34.53 15.38 35.60
CA ILE A 304 33.08 15.39 35.46
C ILE A 304 32.51 15.86 36.79
N THR A 305 31.92 17.07 36.80
CA THR A 305 31.35 17.66 38.01
C THR A 305 30.26 16.76 38.63
N ALA A 306 30.10 16.81 39.95
CA ALA A 306 29.05 16.05 40.66
C ALA A 306 27.64 16.33 40.10
N ALA A 307 27.41 17.54 39.57
CA ALA A 307 26.17 17.90 38.88
C ALA A 307 25.99 17.15 37.55
N ALA A 308 27.04 16.98 36.76
CA ALA A 308 26.99 16.18 35.53
C ALA A 308 26.79 14.68 35.83
N GLN A 309 27.36 14.19 36.94
CA GLN A 309 27.13 12.82 37.41
C GLN A 309 25.70 12.61 37.94
N ALA A 310 25.16 13.58 38.69
CA ALA A 310 23.78 13.54 39.18
C ALA A 310 22.76 13.62 38.02
N PHE A 311 23.01 14.48 37.03
CA PHE A 311 22.21 14.58 35.81
C PHE A 311 22.26 13.29 34.98
N ALA A 312 23.45 12.70 34.81
CA ALA A 312 23.59 11.40 34.14
C ALA A 312 22.89 10.28 34.91
N HIS A 313 22.93 10.30 36.25
CA HIS A 313 22.24 9.35 37.11
C HIS A 313 20.71 9.50 37.03
N GLU A 314 20.20 10.72 37.01
CA GLU A 314 18.77 11.03 36.89
C GLU A 314 18.24 10.66 35.49
N GLN A 315 19.00 10.94 34.42
CA GLN A 315 18.69 10.44 33.07
C GLN A 315 18.70 8.90 33.00
N LYS A 316 19.65 8.26 33.70
CA LYS A 316 19.76 6.80 33.77
C LYS A 316 18.58 6.18 34.52
N LEU A 317 18.12 6.79 35.62
CA LEU A 317 16.89 6.42 36.34
C LEU A 317 15.64 6.58 35.48
N ALA A 318 15.52 7.67 34.72
CA ALA A 318 14.41 7.89 33.80
C ALA A 318 14.33 6.82 32.69
N LEU A 319 15.47 6.32 32.21
CA LEU A 319 15.57 5.18 31.28
C LEU A 319 15.15 3.85 31.93
N PHE A 320 15.34 3.68 33.24
CA PHE A 320 14.91 2.49 33.97
C PHE A 320 13.38 2.39 34.10
N ASP A 321 12.66 3.51 34.20
CA ASP A 321 11.21 3.51 34.36
C ASP A 321 10.42 3.53 33.04
N ASP A 322 11.08 3.87 31.92
CA ASP A 322 10.43 3.90 30.61
C ASP A 322 10.18 2.47 30.07
N PRO A 323 8.91 2.05 29.88
CA PRO A 323 8.58 0.73 29.32
C PRO A 323 8.95 0.60 27.84
N TRP A 324 9.27 1.71 27.16
CA TRP A 324 9.63 1.77 25.75
C TRP A 324 11.08 2.19 25.52
N ALA A 325 11.91 2.24 26.57
CA ALA A 325 13.33 2.52 26.41
C ALA A 325 13.90 1.57 25.33
N PRO A 326 14.56 2.08 24.28
CA PRO A 326 15.21 1.23 23.30
C PRO A 326 16.18 0.33 24.04
N PHE A 327 16.20 -0.97 23.74
CA PHE A 327 17.12 -1.85 24.44
C PHE A 327 18.57 -1.42 24.15
N ALA A 328 19.42 -1.46 25.17
CA ALA A 328 20.85 -1.30 24.99
C ALA A 328 21.39 -2.54 24.29
N PHE A 329 21.30 -2.56 22.95
CA PHE A 329 21.86 -3.63 22.14
C PHE A 329 23.36 -3.41 21.95
N PRO A 330 24.17 -4.48 21.86
CA PRO A 330 25.50 -4.39 21.30
C PRO A 330 25.38 -3.92 19.83
N GLU A 331 26.02 -2.80 19.52
CA GLU A 331 26.24 -2.24 18.17
C GLU A 331 24.99 -2.13 17.28
N ILE A 332 24.25 -1.02 17.40
CA ILE A 332 23.34 -0.58 16.34
C ILE A 332 24.17 -0.44 15.07
N ASN A 333 23.76 -1.07 13.97
CA ASN A 333 24.50 -1.01 12.73
C ASN A 333 24.75 0.45 12.29
N GLU A 334 25.97 0.93 12.48
CA GLU A 334 26.40 2.30 12.16
C GLU A 334 26.28 2.59 10.65
N HIS A 335 26.20 1.54 9.82
CA HIS A 335 26.09 1.61 8.37
C HIS A 335 24.65 1.62 7.85
N LYS A 336 23.64 1.85 8.71
CA LYS A 336 22.25 1.96 8.25
C LYS A 336 22.10 3.11 7.23
N LYS A 337 21.58 2.77 6.05
CA LYS A 337 21.25 3.72 4.98
C LYS A 337 20.33 4.81 5.53
N LYS A 338 20.78 6.06 5.45
CA LYS A 338 19.94 7.22 5.79
C LYS A 338 19.12 7.60 4.56
N VAL A 339 17.80 7.68 4.75
CA VAL A 339 16.86 8.14 3.74
C VAL A 339 16.21 9.41 4.24
N ASP A 340 16.33 10.49 3.47
CA ASP A 340 15.56 11.70 3.73
C ASP A 340 14.19 11.60 3.07
N PHE A 341 13.15 11.50 3.90
CA PHE A 341 11.77 11.45 3.45
C PHE A 341 11.12 12.84 3.34
N ARG A 342 11.69 13.88 3.95
CA ARG A 342 11.01 15.18 4.13
C ARG A 342 10.86 15.93 2.81
N GLY A 343 9.76 16.67 2.68
CA GLY A 343 9.46 17.51 1.50
C GLY A 343 9.17 16.73 0.22
N LYS A 344 9.01 15.40 0.29
CA LYS A 344 8.79 14.53 -0.87
C LYS A 344 7.31 14.17 -1.04
N THR A 345 6.87 14.07 -2.29
CA THR A 345 5.57 13.49 -2.63
C THR A 345 5.61 11.98 -2.51
N TYR A 346 4.57 11.38 -1.92
CA TYR A 346 4.57 9.95 -1.61
C TYR A 346 3.30 9.26 -2.14
N LEU A 347 3.45 8.35 -3.10
CA LEU A 347 2.38 7.47 -3.53
C LEU A 347 2.08 6.40 -2.47
N ALA A 348 0.83 6.32 -2.03
CA ALA A 348 0.41 5.32 -1.06
C ALA A 348 0.55 3.88 -1.59
N PRO A 349 0.79 2.89 -0.72
CA PRO A 349 0.63 1.49 -1.06
C PRO A 349 -0.85 1.18 -1.29
N LEU A 350 -1.20 0.72 -2.49
CA LEU A 350 -2.58 0.57 -2.95
C LEU A 350 -2.84 -0.87 -3.41
N THR A 351 -3.36 -1.74 -2.54
CA THR A 351 -3.64 -3.14 -2.92
C THR A 351 -4.50 -3.24 -4.18
N THR A 352 -4.13 -4.12 -5.09
CA THR A 352 -4.67 -4.39 -6.45
C THR A 352 -4.21 -3.41 -7.53
N VAL A 353 -4.15 -2.11 -7.23
CA VAL A 353 -4.01 -1.05 -8.25
C VAL A 353 -2.66 -0.34 -8.20
N GLY A 354 -1.93 -0.44 -7.09
CA GLY A 354 -0.57 0.06 -6.86
C GLY A 354 0.53 -0.85 -7.42
N ASN A 355 0.21 -1.60 -8.47
CA ASN A 355 1.13 -2.49 -9.15
C ASN A 355 2.27 -1.71 -9.82
N LEU A 356 3.35 -2.41 -10.19
CA LEU A 356 4.55 -1.78 -10.76
C LEU A 356 4.24 -0.90 -12.00
N PRO A 357 3.42 -1.33 -12.98
CA PRO A 357 3.00 -0.48 -14.08
C PRO A 357 2.36 0.85 -13.63
N PHE A 358 1.44 0.83 -12.67
CA PHE A 358 0.81 2.05 -12.16
C PHE A 358 1.79 2.98 -11.44
N ARG A 359 2.70 2.41 -10.63
CA ARG A 359 3.75 3.22 -9.97
C ARG A 359 4.67 3.89 -10.98
N ARG A 360 4.99 3.22 -12.08
CA ARG A 360 5.77 3.81 -13.20
C ARG A 360 5.02 4.96 -13.89
N ILE A 361 3.70 4.85 -14.07
CA ILE A 361 2.89 5.99 -14.53
C ILE A 361 3.04 7.18 -13.58
N CYS A 362 2.91 6.96 -12.27
CA CYS A 362 3.08 8.03 -11.28
C CYS A 362 4.50 8.61 -11.26
N LYS A 363 5.55 7.79 -11.51
CA LYS A 363 6.94 8.28 -11.68
C LYS A 363 7.07 9.16 -12.91
N GLY A 364 6.37 8.85 -14.01
CA GLY A 364 6.30 9.72 -15.20
C GLY A 364 5.72 11.11 -14.90
N PHE A 365 4.77 11.21 -13.96
CA PHE A 365 4.23 12.48 -13.45
C PHE A 365 5.03 13.06 -12.28
N GLY A 366 6.18 12.46 -11.93
CA GLY A 366 7.11 13.03 -10.98
C GLY A 366 6.89 12.69 -9.51
N VAL A 367 6.17 11.63 -9.13
CA VAL A 367 6.17 11.24 -7.70
C VAL A 367 7.59 10.94 -7.21
N ASP A 368 7.93 11.34 -5.99
CA ASP A 368 9.27 11.15 -5.44
C ASP A 368 9.43 9.76 -4.82
N ILE A 369 8.48 9.36 -3.98
CA ILE A 369 8.50 8.10 -3.22
C ILE A 369 7.40 7.16 -3.74
N THR A 370 7.77 5.93 -4.06
CA THR A 370 6.82 4.85 -4.37
C THR A 370 6.90 3.74 -3.33
N CYS A 371 5.76 3.10 -3.07
CA CYS A 371 5.71 1.92 -2.22
C CYS A 371 4.89 0.82 -2.89
N GLY A 372 5.40 -0.41 -2.84
CA GLY A 372 4.73 -1.59 -3.35
C GLY A 372 3.38 -1.84 -2.67
N GLU A 373 2.58 -2.72 -3.27
CA GLU A 373 1.36 -3.18 -2.62
C GLU A 373 1.67 -3.90 -1.31
N MET A 374 0.69 -3.93 -0.40
CA MET A 374 0.81 -4.64 0.86
C MET A 374 1.05 -6.14 0.62
N ALA A 375 2.21 -6.63 1.04
CA ALA A 375 2.58 -8.04 1.02
C ALA A 375 2.40 -8.70 2.40
N MET A 376 1.93 -9.94 2.46
CA MET A 376 1.77 -10.71 3.68
C MET A 376 3.10 -11.37 4.06
N ALA A 377 3.63 -11.06 5.25
CA ALA A 377 4.94 -11.54 5.69
C ALA A 377 5.08 -13.07 5.67
N ASN A 378 4.03 -13.79 6.10
CA ASN A 378 4.02 -15.26 6.09
C ASN A 378 4.02 -15.84 4.67
N ASN A 379 3.37 -15.19 3.70
CA ASN A 379 3.33 -15.66 2.32
C ASN A 379 4.69 -15.46 1.63
N LEU A 380 5.38 -14.35 1.94
CA LEU A 380 6.75 -14.10 1.49
C LEU A 380 7.70 -15.16 2.04
N LEU A 381 7.66 -15.44 3.35
CA LEU A 381 8.47 -16.50 3.97
C LEU A 381 8.14 -17.91 3.45
N ALA A 382 6.89 -18.16 3.06
CA ALA A 382 6.50 -19.39 2.38
C ALA A 382 6.96 -19.47 0.91
N GLY A 383 7.59 -18.41 0.39
CA GLY A 383 8.11 -18.36 -0.98
C GLY A 383 7.02 -18.32 -2.05
N GLN A 384 5.86 -17.72 -1.74
CA GLN A 384 4.78 -17.57 -2.73
C GLN A 384 5.18 -16.58 -3.83
N ASN A 385 5.29 -17.06 -5.07
CA ASN A 385 5.72 -16.25 -6.22
C ASN A 385 4.86 -14.99 -6.44
N THR A 386 3.54 -15.11 -6.26
CA THR A 386 2.60 -13.98 -6.42
C THR A 386 2.82 -12.89 -5.38
N GLU A 387 3.27 -13.27 -4.18
CA GLU A 387 3.56 -12.32 -3.10
C GLU A 387 4.91 -11.62 -3.36
N TRP A 388 5.94 -12.38 -3.75
CA TRP A 388 7.25 -11.83 -4.11
C TRP A 388 7.19 -10.92 -5.35
N ALA A 389 6.22 -11.11 -6.24
CA ALA A 389 5.98 -10.20 -7.35
C ALA A 389 5.64 -8.76 -6.90
N LEU A 390 5.04 -8.59 -5.70
CA LEU A 390 4.73 -7.27 -5.12
C LEU A 390 5.98 -6.51 -4.68
N CYS A 391 7.10 -7.21 -4.49
CA CYS A 391 8.38 -6.64 -4.05
C CYS A 391 9.25 -6.12 -5.21
N ARG A 392 8.78 -6.23 -6.46
CA ARG A 392 9.54 -5.81 -7.65
C ARG A 392 9.61 -4.29 -7.76
N ARG A 393 10.80 -3.80 -8.13
CA ARG A 393 11.12 -2.40 -8.43
C ARG A 393 11.27 -2.21 -9.94
N HIS A 394 11.22 -0.98 -10.42
CA HIS A 394 11.75 -0.62 -11.74
C HIS A 394 12.81 0.47 -11.60
N LYS A 395 13.78 0.52 -12.52
CA LYS A 395 14.88 1.50 -12.50
C LYS A 395 14.45 2.98 -12.44
N SER A 396 13.21 3.27 -12.83
CA SER A 396 12.64 4.62 -12.75
C SER A 396 12.17 5.00 -11.36
N GLU A 397 12.15 4.09 -10.38
CA GLU A 397 11.73 4.37 -9.00
C GLU A 397 12.97 4.73 -8.19
N ASP A 398 13.22 6.02 -7.95
CA ASP A 398 14.43 6.51 -7.25
C ASP A 398 14.43 6.19 -5.76
N LEU A 399 13.26 6.28 -5.12
CA LEU A 399 13.04 5.91 -3.73
C LEU A 399 11.86 4.96 -3.60
N PHE A 400 12.14 3.67 -3.43
CA PHE A 400 11.16 2.60 -3.42
C PHE A 400 11.17 1.84 -2.10
N GLY A 401 9.98 1.54 -1.56
CA GLY A 401 9.85 0.65 -0.42
C GLY A 401 8.81 -0.46 -0.60
N VAL A 402 8.96 -1.52 0.20
CA VAL A 402 8.01 -2.63 0.23
C VAL A 402 7.19 -2.56 1.50
N GLN A 403 5.86 -2.53 1.36
CA GLN A 403 4.95 -2.59 2.51
C GLN A 403 4.65 -4.04 2.87
N ILE A 404 4.86 -4.41 4.14
CA ILE A 404 4.53 -5.73 4.69
C ILE A 404 3.42 -5.65 5.74
N ALA A 405 2.64 -6.73 5.84
CA ALA A 405 1.65 -6.96 6.88
C ALA A 405 1.90 -8.29 7.59
N GLY A 406 1.95 -8.23 8.92
CA GLY A 406 2.10 -9.41 9.78
C GLY A 406 1.81 -9.05 11.22
N SER A 407 1.66 -10.07 12.08
CA SER A 407 1.27 -9.90 13.49
C SER A 407 2.17 -10.64 14.47
N GLN A 408 3.20 -11.31 13.99
CA GLN A 408 4.15 -12.07 14.81
C GLN A 408 5.54 -11.47 14.62
N ALA A 409 6.17 -11.02 15.71
CA ALA A 409 7.50 -10.40 15.66
C ALA A 409 8.51 -11.31 14.94
N HIS A 410 8.55 -12.60 15.30
CA HIS A 410 9.41 -13.59 14.65
C HIS A 410 9.26 -13.62 13.12
N ALA A 411 8.02 -13.68 12.63
CA ALA A 411 7.78 -13.75 11.19
C ALA A 411 8.07 -12.42 10.48
N VAL A 412 7.68 -11.29 11.07
CA VAL A 412 7.83 -9.97 10.42
C VAL A 412 9.30 -9.56 10.32
N VAL A 413 10.09 -9.76 11.39
CA VAL A 413 11.51 -9.39 11.40
C VAL A 413 12.32 -10.25 10.42
N ARG A 414 12.11 -11.58 10.42
CA ARG A 414 12.73 -12.49 9.44
C ARG A 414 12.32 -12.13 8.01
N CYS A 415 11.04 -11.81 7.80
CA CYS A 415 10.55 -11.41 6.49
C CYS A 415 11.20 -10.10 6.02
N ALA A 416 11.35 -9.12 6.90
CA ALA A 416 12.00 -7.86 6.58
C ALA A 416 13.45 -8.09 6.13
N GLU A 417 14.23 -8.88 6.88
CA GLU A 417 15.60 -9.24 6.48
C GLU A 417 15.64 -10.00 5.14
N ALA A 418 14.71 -10.94 4.92
CA ALA A 418 14.60 -11.66 3.67
C ALA A 418 14.30 -10.75 2.48
N ILE A 419 13.47 -9.72 2.66
CA ILE A 419 13.18 -8.74 1.61
C ILE A 419 14.43 -7.93 1.28
N GLU A 420 15.18 -7.46 2.28
CA GLU A 420 16.42 -6.70 2.05
C GLU A 420 17.49 -7.54 1.31
N GLN A 421 17.59 -8.84 1.61
CA GLN A 421 18.52 -9.74 0.90
C GLN A 421 18.04 -10.09 -0.52
N GLY A 422 16.72 -10.15 -0.74
CA GLY A 422 16.13 -10.70 -1.96
C GLY A 422 15.57 -9.67 -2.95
N ALA A 423 15.41 -8.42 -2.54
CA ALA A 423 14.81 -7.35 -3.33
C ALA A 423 15.58 -6.03 -3.17
N ASN A 424 15.63 -5.25 -4.25
CA ASN A 424 16.23 -3.92 -4.25
C ASN A 424 15.24 -2.91 -3.66
N VAL A 425 15.42 -2.56 -2.38
CA VAL A 425 14.55 -1.64 -1.63
C VAL A 425 15.37 -0.54 -0.93
N ASP A 426 14.78 0.64 -0.79
CA ASP A 426 15.37 1.76 -0.04
C ASP A 426 14.83 1.86 1.39
N PHE A 427 13.65 1.26 1.65
CA PHE A 427 13.04 1.15 2.96
C PHE A 427 12.01 0.02 2.99
N ILE A 428 11.62 -0.41 4.19
CA ILE A 428 10.50 -1.32 4.41
C ILE A 428 9.41 -0.56 5.18
N ASP A 429 8.14 -0.80 4.87
CA ASP A 429 7.00 -0.18 5.56
C ASP A 429 6.14 -1.24 6.25
N LEU A 430 5.85 -1.04 7.53
CA LEU A 430 4.91 -1.90 8.26
C LEU A 430 3.48 -1.35 8.12
N ASN A 431 2.58 -2.19 7.60
CA ASN A 431 1.15 -1.87 7.56
C ASN A 431 0.51 -2.05 8.95
N VAL A 432 0.15 -0.93 9.57
CA VAL A 432 -0.55 -0.83 10.85
C VAL A 432 -1.91 -0.13 10.66
N GLY A 433 -2.44 -0.12 9.44
CA GLY A 433 -3.59 0.72 9.05
C GLY A 433 -4.67 0.03 8.22
N CYS A 434 -4.39 -1.13 7.63
CA CYS A 434 -5.36 -1.84 6.77
C CYS A 434 -6.60 -2.23 7.60
N PRO A 435 -7.82 -1.80 7.19
CA PRO A 435 -9.04 -2.07 7.95
C PRO A 435 -9.76 -3.36 7.50
N VAL A 436 -9.20 -4.09 6.53
CA VAL A 436 -9.85 -5.25 5.91
C VAL A 436 -10.01 -6.37 6.95
N ASP A 437 -11.22 -6.92 7.04
CA ASP A 437 -11.56 -7.89 8.09
C ASP A 437 -10.75 -9.18 7.97
N SER A 438 -10.50 -9.66 6.74
CA SER A 438 -9.65 -10.83 6.52
C SER A 438 -8.22 -10.62 7.00
N ILE A 439 -7.70 -9.39 7.01
CA ILE A 439 -6.36 -9.06 7.47
C ILE A 439 -6.35 -8.85 8.99
N THR A 440 -7.30 -8.07 9.51
CA THR A 440 -7.36 -7.75 10.93
C THR A 440 -7.71 -8.94 11.82
N ARG A 441 -8.40 -9.95 11.30
CA ARG A 441 -8.65 -11.23 12.01
C ARG A 441 -7.36 -12.00 12.32
N TYR A 442 -6.32 -11.88 11.50
CA TYR A 442 -5.00 -12.45 11.79
C TYR A 442 -4.16 -11.56 12.72
N GLY A 443 -4.73 -10.48 13.25
CA GLY A 443 -4.03 -9.52 14.11
C GLY A 443 -3.12 -8.55 13.34
N CYS A 444 -3.19 -8.51 12.01
CA CYS A 444 -2.41 -7.62 11.15
C CYS A 444 -3.12 -6.28 10.91
N GLY A 445 -2.44 -5.34 10.25
CA GLY A 445 -3.04 -4.06 9.86
C GLY A 445 -3.49 -3.24 11.06
N SER A 446 -4.68 -2.65 11.01
CA SER A 446 -5.16 -1.78 12.10
C SER A 446 -5.37 -2.50 13.44
N ALA A 447 -5.40 -3.84 13.48
CA ALA A 447 -5.49 -4.60 14.73
C ALA A 447 -4.24 -4.44 15.61
N LEU A 448 -3.08 -4.12 15.01
CA LEU A 448 -1.84 -3.86 15.75
C LEU A 448 -1.90 -2.57 16.59
N LEU A 449 -2.78 -1.62 16.27
CA LEU A 449 -2.93 -0.34 17.01
C LEU A 449 -3.26 -0.56 18.49
N GLU A 450 -3.95 -1.64 18.82
CA GLU A 450 -4.33 -2.00 20.19
C GLU A 450 -3.30 -2.89 20.88
N LYS A 451 -2.29 -3.38 20.15
CA LYS A 451 -1.28 -4.33 20.62
C LYS A 451 0.09 -3.65 20.72
N LYS A 452 0.18 -2.59 21.53
CA LYS A 452 1.36 -1.70 21.63
C LYS A 452 2.69 -2.42 21.84
N ALA A 453 2.75 -3.35 22.80
CA ALA A 453 3.97 -4.12 23.09
C ALA A 453 4.44 -4.94 21.88
N LYS A 454 3.49 -5.60 21.20
CA LYS A 454 3.76 -6.35 19.98
C LYS A 454 4.20 -5.45 18.82
N LEU A 455 3.58 -4.27 18.67
CA LEU A 455 3.98 -3.30 17.66
C LEU A 455 5.41 -2.79 17.90
N PHE A 456 5.74 -2.49 19.16
CA PHE A 456 7.09 -2.12 19.58
C PHE A 456 8.10 -3.23 19.26
N ASP A 457 7.82 -4.47 19.68
CA ASP A 457 8.69 -5.64 19.43
C ASP A 457 8.97 -5.86 17.93
N ILE A 458 7.95 -5.68 17.08
CA ILE A 458 8.08 -5.80 15.62
C ILE A 458 8.98 -4.69 15.08
N LEU A 459 8.68 -3.43 15.39
CA LEU A 459 9.40 -2.28 14.84
C LEU A 459 10.84 -2.23 15.32
N GLN A 460 11.08 -2.48 16.61
CA GLN A 460 12.42 -2.55 17.18
C GLN A 460 13.24 -3.69 16.55
N GLY A 461 12.65 -4.87 16.38
CA GLY A 461 13.33 -6.00 15.75
C GLY A 461 13.64 -5.75 14.27
N CYS A 462 12.72 -5.14 13.53
CA CYS A 462 12.98 -4.74 12.15
C CYS A 462 14.07 -3.67 12.08
N ASN A 463 14.03 -2.69 12.98
CA ASN A 463 15.06 -1.67 13.05
C ASN A 463 16.44 -2.29 13.36
N TYR A 464 16.52 -3.32 14.20
CA TYR A 464 17.77 -4.03 14.43
C TYR A 464 18.23 -4.83 13.18
N ALA A 465 17.33 -5.62 12.59
CA ALA A 465 17.67 -6.57 11.54
C ALA A 465 17.94 -5.95 10.16
N LEU A 466 17.59 -4.67 9.94
CA LEU A 466 17.70 -4.01 8.65
C LEU A 466 18.82 -2.98 8.58
N ASN A 467 19.44 -2.89 7.40
CA ASN A 467 20.35 -1.83 7.00
C ASN A 467 19.64 -0.69 6.27
N VAL A 468 18.40 -0.90 5.81
CA VAL A 468 17.48 0.16 5.35
C VAL A 468 16.50 0.56 6.46
N PRO A 469 15.93 1.79 6.45
CA PRO A 469 14.98 2.20 7.46
C PRO A 469 13.68 1.40 7.39
N ILE A 470 13.14 1.06 8.58
CA ILE A 470 11.76 0.62 8.75
C ILE A 470 10.88 1.85 8.96
N THR A 471 9.73 1.89 8.28
CA THR A 471 8.70 2.92 8.39
C THR A 471 7.38 2.27 8.79
N CYS A 472 6.39 3.06 9.20
CA CYS A 472 5.06 2.49 9.47
C CYS A 472 3.91 3.39 9.01
N LYS A 473 2.84 2.75 8.51
CA LYS A 473 1.61 3.41 8.10
C LYS A 473 0.43 3.01 8.99
N LEU A 474 -0.16 4.02 9.64
CA LEU A 474 -1.16 3.88 10.70
C LEU A 474 -2.51 4.51 10.29
N ARG A 475 -3.52 4.24 11.12
CA ARG A 475 -4.81 4.95 11.19
C ARG A 475 -4.93 5.68 12.53
N MET A 476 -5.97 6.49 12.74
CA MET A 476 -6.19 7.20 14.03
C MET A 476 -6.40 6.25 15.21
N GLY A 477 -7.00 5.09 14.95
CA GLY A 477 -7.45 4.10 15.94
C GLY A 477 -8.33 3.04 15.28
N VAL A 478 -8.78 2.06 16.07
CA VAL A 478 -9.74 1.04 15.62
C VAL A 478 -11.15 1.64 15.56
N ASP A 479 -11.61 2.20 16.67
CA ASP A 479 -12.93 2.80 16.80
C ASP A 479 -12.90 4.32 16.59
N ASN A 480 -14.07 4.91 16.31
CA ASN A 480 -14.20 6.35 16.04
C ASN A 480 -13.95 7.19 17.29
N ASP A 481 -14.51 6.77 18.42
CA ASP A 481 -14.52 7.55 19.66
C ASP A 481 -13.27 7.30 20.52
N LYS A 482 -12.36 6.46 20.04
CA LYS A 482 -11.14 6.06 20.75
C LYS A 482 -9.90 6.19 19.85
N PRO A 483 -9.59 7.39 19.33
CA PRO A 483 -8.33 7.60 18.65
C PRO A 483 -7.17 7.32 19.61
N ILE A 484 -6.17 6.55 19.17
CA ILE A 484 -5.08 6.05 20.03
C ILE A 484 -3.70 6.48 19.55
N THR A 485 -3.54 6.81 18.26
CA THR A 485 -2.22 7.02 17.66
C THR A 485 -1.42 8.15 18.30
N HIS A 486 -2.05 9.22 18.76
CA HIS A 486 -1.37 10.28 19.53
C HIS A 486 -0.67 9.75 20.79
N LYS A 487 -1.17 8.66 21.40
CA LYS A 487 -0.54 7.99 22.55
C LYS A 487 0.55 6.99 22.17
N LEU A 488 0.74 6.75 20.87
CA LEU A 488 1.75 5.82 20.35
C LEU A 488 2.99 6.55 19.83
N ILE A 489 2.90 7.85 19.52
CA ILE A 489 3.97 8.61 18.85
C ILE A 489 5.30 8.52 19.58
N ASP A 490 5.33 8.73 20.89
CA ASP A 490 6.56 8.64 21.71
C ASP A 490 7.21 7.25 21.63
N MET A 491 6.41 6.20 21.79
CA MET A 491 6.87 4.81 21.64
C MET A 491 7.40 4.55 20.22
N LEU A 492 6.70 5.01 19.18
CA LEU A 492 7.13 4.82 17.80
C LEU A 492 8.48 5.49 17.54
N LYS A 493 8.71 6.70 18.05
CA LYS A 493 10.02 7.38 17.95
C LYS A 493 11.13 6.55 18.55
N LYS A 494 10.90 5.98 19.74
CA LYS A 494 11.88 5.14 20.46
C LYS A 494 12.26 3.86 19.72
N THR A 495 11.37 3.33 18.86
CA THR A 495 11.74 2.17 18.02
C THR A 495 12.76 2.48 16.92
N GLY A 496 12.99 3.77 16.63
CA GLY A 496 13.90 4.22 15.57
C GLY A 496 13.32 4.12 14.16
N VAL A 497 11.99 4.15 13.99
CA VAL A 497 11.39 4.21 12.65
C VAL A 497 11.84 5.46 11.88
N GLY A 498 12.12 5.30 10.59
CA GLY A 498 12.58 6.41 9.73
C GLY A 498 11.46 7.38 9.34
N ALA A 499 10.22 6.90 9.26
CA ALA A 499 9.05 7.71 8.95
C ALA A 499 7.76 7.11 9.51
N ILE A 500 6.81 7.97 9.83
CA ILE A 500 5.45 7.63 10.27
C ILE A 500 4.45 8.23 9.27
N THR A 501 3.53 7.43 8.75
CA THR A 501 2.40 7.93 7.96
C THR A 501 1.09 7.71 8.69
N LEU A 502 0.27 8.75 8.83
CA LEU A 502 -1.02 8.67 9.49
C LEU A 502 -2.18 8.94 8.52
N HIS A 503 -3.01 7.93 8.30
CA HIS A 503 -4.32 8.13 7.68
C HIS A 503 -5.29 8.72 8.70
N GLY A 504 -5.87 9.90 8.38
CA GLY A 504 -6.79 10.65 9.24
C GLY A 504 -8.17 10.02 9.41
N ARG A 505 -8.26 8.68 9.43
CA ARG A 505 -9.49 7.96 9.74
C ARG A 505 -9.22 6.82 10.69
N SER A 506 -10.23 6.42 11.47
CA SER A 506 -10.25 5.16 12.21
C SER A 506 -10.43 3.96 11.27
N LYS A 507 -10.22 2.74 11.77
CA LYS A 507 -10.60 1.51 11.06
C LYS A 507 -12.10 1.49 10.77
N ALA A 508 -12.93 1.78 11.79
CA ALA A 508 -14.39 1.72 11.72
C ALA A 508 -14.98 2.70 10.68
N GLN A 509 -14.40 3.88 10.53
CA GLN A 509 -14.79 4.86 9.50
C GLN A 509 -14.57 4.33 8.08
N ARG A 510 -13.61 3.44 7.84
CA ARG A 510 -13.16 3.04 6.50
C ARG A 510 -12.95 4.27 5.59
N TYR A 511 -13.93 4.60 4.76
CA TYR A 511 -13.98 5.75 3.86
C TYR A 511 -15.32 6.54 3.93
N THR A 512 -16.13 6.36 4.98
CA THR A 512 -17.47 6.97 5.10
C THR A 512 -17.46 8.41 5.63
N LYS A 513 -16.34 8.86 6.19
CA LYS A 513 -16.12 10.21 6.72
C LYS A 513 -14.95 10.89 6.02
N LEU A 514 -14.80 12.20 6.19
CA LEU A 514 -13.59 12.91 5.77
C LEU A 514 -12.40 12.55 6.67
N ALA A 515 -11.19 12.73 6.15
CA ALA A 515 -9.98 12.60 6.94
C ALA A 515 -9.84 13.76 7.94
N ASP A 516 -9.56 13.45 9.19
CA ASP A 516 -9.32 14.40 10.27
C ASP A 516 -7.87 14.89 10.24
N TRP A 517 -7.66 16.02 9.55
CA TRP A 517 -6.35 16.66 9.43
C TRP A 517 -5.90 17.40 10.70
N ASN A 518 -6.84 17.81 11.57
CA ASN A 518 -6.51 18.38 12.87
C ASN A 518 -5.87 17.33 13.79
N TYR A 519 -6.40 16.10 13.77
CA TYR A 519 -5.79 14.99 14.49
C TYR A 519 -4.45 14.55 13.90
N ILE A 520 -4.30 14.61 12.56
CA ILE A 520 -2.99 14.41 11.91
C ILE A 520 -1.98 15.44 12.41
N ASP A 521 -2.34 16.73 12.41
CA ASP A 521 -1.48 17.81 12.90
C ASP A 521 -1.09 17.63 14.37
N ARG A 522 -2.05 17.26 15.23
CA ARG A 522 -1.76 16.92 16.64
C ARG A 522 -0.70 15.83 16.75
N CYS A 523 -0.80 14.77 15.95
CA CYS A 523 0.18 13.68 15.97
C CYS A 523 1.54 14.12 15.38
N ALA A 524 1.54 14.93 14.33
CA ALA A 524 2.75 15.48 13.73
C ALA A 524 3.51 16.39 14.71
N LYS A 525 2.80 17.24 15.47
CA LYS A 525 3.36 18.06 16.55
C LYS A 525 4.02 17.23 17.65
N LEU A 526 3.40 16.11 18.03
CA LEU A 526 3.97 15.17 19.00
C LEU A 526 5.21 14.44 18.45
N ALA A 527 5.24 14.20 17.13
CA ALA A 527 6.40 13.59 16.49
C ALA A 527 7.61 14.53 16.52
N GLY A 528 7.38 15.82 16.26
CA GLY A 528 8.42 16.83 16.13
C GLY A 528 9.32 16.56 14.94
N ASP A 529 10.53 17.12 14.96
CA ASP A 529 11.52 16.94 13.88
C ASP A 529 12.33 15.64 14.01
N ASP A 530 12.10 14.86 15.07
CA ASP A 530 12.85 13.61 15.35
C ASP A 530 12.57 12.50 14.33
N VAL A 531 11.40 12.52 13.68
CA VAL A 531 10.98 11.51 12.70
C VAL A 531 10.16 12.15 11.58
N ALA A 532 10.40 11.73 10.34
CA ALA A 532 9.59 12.20 9.22
C ALA A 532 8.13 11.78 9.40
N PHE A 533 7.19 12.69 9.18
CA PHE A 533 5.78 12.47 9.46
C PHE A 533 4.91 12.87 8.27
N PHE A 534 4.15 11.92 7.74
CA PHE A 534 3.27 12.13 6.59
C PHE A 534 1.80 12.12 6.99
N GLY A 535 1.07 13.14 6.52
CA GLY A 535 -0.39 13.10 6.53
C GLY A 535 -0.93 12.29 5.35
N ASN A 536 -2.07 11.62 5.53
CA ASN A 536 -2.74 10.90 4.47
C ASN A 536 -4.26 11.04 4.58
N GLY A 537 -4.92 11.37 3.47
CA GLY A 537 -6.37 11.34 3.34
C GLY A 537 -6.95 12.50 2.54
N ASP A 538 -7.78 12.18 1.56
CA ASP A 538 -8.67 13.12 0.87
C ASP A 538 -8.01 14.31 0.17
N VAL A 539 -6.86 14.05 -0.46
CA VAL A 539 -6.16 15.00 -1.35
C VAL A 539 -6.40 14.58 -2.80
N LEU A 540 -7.01 15.46 -3.60
CA LEU A 540 -7.35 15.25 -5.03
C LEU A 540 -6.74 16.33 -5.96
N GLY A 541 -6.32 17.48 -5.43
CA GLY A 541 -5.63 18.53 -6.19
C GLY A 541 -4.34 19.02 -5.51
N TRP A 542 -3.60 19.87 -6.22
CA TRP A 542 -2.43 20.56 -5.66
C TRP A 542 -2.84 21.57 -4.59
N GLU A 543 -4.01 22.19 -4.70
CA GLU A 543 -4.56 23.11 -3.70
C GLU A 543 -4.79 22.39 -2.37
N ASP A 544 -5.38 21.19 -2.42
CA ASP A 544 -5.53 20.34 -1.24
C ASP A 544 -4.15 20.07 -0.62
N TYR A 545 -3.18 19.64 -1.43
CA TYR A 545 -1.83 19.32 -0.95
C TYR A 545 -1.17 20.51 -0.25
N GLN A 546 -1.18 21.69 -0.89
CA GLN A 546 -0.59 22.90 -0.35
C GLN A 546 -1.30 23.36 0.92
N GLU A 547 -2.63 23.36 0.95
CA GLU A 547 -3.40 23.74 2.14
C GLU A 547 -3.08 22.83 3.33
N ARG A 548 -2.93 21.51 3.10
CA ARG A 548 -2.54 20.57 4.18
C ARG A 548 -1.13 20.83 4.70
N LEU A 549 -0.18 21.14 3.83
CA LEU A 549 1.18 21.50 4.25
C LEU A 549 1.22 22.81 5.04
N GLN A 550 0.40 23.80 4.66
CA GLN A 550 0.37 25.10 5.34
C GLN A 550 -0.30 25.02 6.72
N ARG A 551 -1.35 24.21 6.87
CA ARG A 551 -2.13 24.13 8.11
C ARG A 551 -1.63 23.13 9.13
N THR A 552 -0.72 22.24 8.74
CA THR A 552 -0.28 21.15 9.61
C THR A 552 1.23 21.06 9.69
N ARG A 553 1.75 20.43 10.74
CA ARG A 553 3.21 20.21 10.94
C ARG A 553 3.71 18.93 10.24
N VAL A 554 3.01 18.44 9.22
CA VAL A 554 3.48 17.27 8.46
C VAL A 554 4.67 17.65 7.58
N HIS A 555 5.58 16.71 7.38
CA HIS A 555 6.75 16.87 6.51
C HIS A 555 6.45 16.57 5.04
N GLY A 556 5.27 16.02 4.75
CA GLY A 556 4.82 15.63 3.43
C GLY A 556 3.42 15.03 3.49
N VAL A 557 2.83 14.81 2.32
CA VAL A 557 1.52 14.17 2.20
C VAL A 557 1.64 12.91 1.34
N MET A 558 1.15 11.80 1.88
CA MET A 558 0.97 10.58 1.12
C MET A 558 -0.39 10.60 0.40
N ILE A 559 -0.39 10.35 -0.91
CA ILE A 559 -1.56 10.44 -1.80
C ILE A 559 -1.99 9.03 -2.21
N GLY A 560 -3.27 8.70 -2.00
CA GLY A 560 -3.86 7.40 -2.35
C GLY A 560 -4.82 7.50 -3.53
N ARG A 561 -6.13 7.48 -3.24
CA ARG A 561 -7.19 7.55 -4.26
C ARG A 561 -7.09 8.74 -5.21
N GLY A 562 -6.52 9.87 -4.76
CA GLY A 562 -6.27 11.03 -5.61
C GLY A 562 -5.40 10.69 -6.80
N ALA A 563 -4.31 9.95 -6.60
CA ALA A 563 -3.43 9.49 -7.66
C ALA A 563 -4.11 8.46 -8.58
N LEU A 564 -5.03 7.64 -8.07
CA LEU A 564 -5.79 6.69 -8.90
C LEU A 564 -6.81 7.40 -9.81
N ILE A 565 -7.43 8.47 -9.32
CA ILE A 565 -8.36 9.30 -10.10
C ILE A 565 -7.58 10.18 -11.07
N LYS A 566 -6.40 10.67 -10.64
CA LYS A 566 -5.64 11.70 -11.33
C LYS A 566 -4.13 11.51 -11.10
N PRO A 567 -3.43 10.62 -11.84
CA PRO A 567 -2.00 10.38 -11.60
C PRO A 567 -1.12 11.62 -11.78
N TRP A 568 -1.53 12.54 -12.66
CA TRP A 568 -0.87 13.83 -12.88
C TRP A 568 -1.01 14.81 -11.70
N ILE A 569 -1.69 14.43 -10.60
CA ILE A 569 -1.69 15.22 -9.35
C ILE A 569 -0.27 15.52 -8.86
N PHE A 570 0.69 14.62 -9.07
CA PHE A 570 2.10 14.85 -8.68
C PHE A 570 2.73 15.96 -9.51
N GLU A 571 2.37 16.06 -10.79
CA GLU A 571 2.84 17.11 -11.68
C GLU A 571 2.17 18.45 -11.34
N GLU A 572 0.86 18.44 -11.06
CA GLU A 572 0.16 19.64 -10.56
C GLU A 572 0.76 20.17 -9.25
N ILE A 573 1.16 19.29 -8.32
CA ILE A 573 1.81 19.68 -7.07
C ILE A 573 3.15 20.35 -7.33
N LYS A 574 3.94 19.83 -8.27
CA LYS A 574 5.25 20.41 -8.64
C LYS A 574 5.11 21.75 -9.34
N GLU A 575 4.12 21.87 -10.21
CA GLU A 575 3.90 23.07 -11.02
C GLU A 575 3.04 24.12 -10.30
N GLY A 576 2.33 23.76 -9.23
CA GLY A 576 1.41 24.64 -8.52
C GLY A 576 0.21 25.09 -9.36
N LYS A 577 -0.27 24.23 -10.28
CA LYS A 577 -1.39 24.55 -11.16
C LYS A 577 -2.23 23.34 -11.52
N VAL A 578 -3.52 23.58 -11.76
CA VAL A 578 -4.48 22.57 -12.22
C VAL A 578 -4.22 22.20 -13.68
N LYS A 579 -4.32 20.92 -14.04
CA LYS A 579 -4.28 20.45 -15.44
C LYS A 579 -5.64 19.94 -15.91
N ASP A 580 -6.08 20.46 -17.06
CA ASP A 580 -7.25 19.95 -17.80
C ASP A 580 -6.82 18.93 -18.84
N VAL A 581 -6.65 17.66 -18.43
CA VAL A 581 -6.11 16.62 -19.29
C VAL A 581 -7.20 16.08 -20.22
N SER A 582 -6.92 16.08 -21.53
CA SER A 582 -7.86 15.63 -22.56
C SER A 582 -8.09 14.11 -22.53
N ALA A 583 -9.15 13.64 -23.18
CA ALA A 583 -9.41 12.21 -23.33
C ALA A 583 -8.31 11.49 -24.14
N THR A 584 -7.72 12.15 -25.13
CA THR A 584 -6.62 11.59 -25.93
C THR A 584 -5.36 11.38 -25.09
N GLU A 585 -4.96 12.39 -24.31
CA GLU A 585 -3.81 12.28 -23.39
C GLU A 585 -4.03 11.17 -22.35
N ARG A 586 -5.26 11.06 -21.83
CA ARG A 586 -5.62 9.96 -20.92
C ARG A 586 -5.56 8.59 -21.60
N LEU A 587 -5.91 8.50 -22.89
CA LEU A 587 -5.82 7.24 -23.65
C LEU A 587 -4.35 6.86 -23.86
N ASP A 588 -3.50 7.82 -24.20
CA ASP A 588 -2.06 7.59 -24.38
C ASP A 588 -1.36 7.20 -23.06
N MET A 589 -1.82 7.74 -21.94
CA MET A 589 -1.42 7.27 -20.61
C MET A 589 -1.81 5.80 -20.38
N LEU A 590 -3.03 5.39 -20.78
CA LEU A 590 -3.45 3.99 -20.68
C LEU A 590 -2.68 3.07 -21.64
N LYS A 591 -2.31 3.53 -22.84
CA LYS A 591 -1.40 2.80 -23.74
C LYS A 591 -0.02 2.62 -23.10
N THR A 592 0.49 3.66 -22.44
CA THR A 592 1.76 3.58 -21.69
C THR A 592 1.66 2.56 -20.55
N PHE A 593 0.55 2.55 -19.81
CA PHE A 593 0.28 1.54 -18.78
C PHE A 593 0.23 0.13 -19.39
N ALA A 594 -0.40 -0.04 -20.55
CA ALA A 594 -0.43 -1.31 -21.27
C ALA A 594 0.98 -1.81 -21.58
N ASN A 595 1.84 -0.96 -22.13
CA ASN A 595 3.23 -1.31 -22.44
C ASN A 595 4.00 -1.73 -21.18
N PHE A 596 3.84 -1.00 -20.07
CA PHE A 596 4.45 -1.37 -18.79
C PHE A 596 3.88 -2.68 -18.24
N GLY A 597 2.58 -2.93 -18.43
CA GLY A 597 1.90 -4.16 -18.05
C GLY A 597 2.40 -5.37 -18.84
N LEU A 598 2.55 -5.24 -20.16
CA LEU A 598 3.06 -6.31 -21.01
C LEU A 598 4.53 -6.63 -20.70
N GLU A 599 5.34 -5.61 -20.39
CA GLU A 599 6.72 -5.81 -19.90
C GLU A 599 6.74 -6.61 -18.58
N HIS A 600 5.81 -6.30 -17.67
CA HIS A 600 5.78 -6.84 -16.31
C HIS A 600 5.12 -8.21 -16.18
N TRP A 601 3.95 -8.40 -16.79
CA TRP A 601 3.12 -9.61 -16.72
C TRP A 601 3.26 -10.52 -17.93
N GLY A 602 3.66 -9.98 -19.08
CA GLY A 602 3.93 -10.73 -20.29
C GLY A 602 3.12 -10.25 -21.50
N SER A 603 3.62 -10.60 -22.68
CA SER A 603 2.96 -10.32 -23.97
C SER A 603 2.23 -11.53 -24.55
N ASP A 604 2.20 -12.65 -23.85
CA ASP A 604 1.35 -13.80 -24.16
C ASP A 604 -0.11 -13.55 -23.76
N THR A 605 -1.03 -14.46 -24.12
CA THR A 605 -2.47 -14.32 -23.83
C THR A 605 -2.75 -14.06 -22.34
N LEU A 606 -2.04 -14.76 -21.46
CA LEU A 606 -2.18 -14.59 -20.02
C LEU A 606 -1.71 -13.20 -19.58
N GLY A 607 -0.55 -12.74 -20.04
CA GLY A 607 0.00 -11.43 -19.71
C GLY A 607 -0.85 -10.27 -20.24
N VAL A 608 -1.37 -10.38 -21.47
CA VAL A 608 -2.31 -9.41 -22.05
C VAL A 608 -3.59 -9.30 -21.21
N ASN A 609 -4.21 -10.42 -20.87
CA ASN A 609 -5.45 -10.41 -20.08
C ASN A 609 -5.23 -10.01 -18.62
N THR A 610 -4.06 -10.30 -18.07
CA THR A 610 -3.65 -9.78 -16.75
C THR A 610 -3.52 -8.26 -16.80
N THR A 611 -2.85 -7.73 -17.82
CA THR A 611 -2.74 -6.28 -18.07
C THR A 611 -4.11 -5.64 -18.22
N ARG A 612 -5.00 -6.24 -19.01
CA ARG A 612 -6.39 -5.81 -19.19
C ARG A 612 -7.13 -5.73 -17.87
N ARG A 613 -7.08 -6.79 -17.06
CA ARG A 613 -7.77 -6.85 -15.76
C ARG A 613 -7.31 -5.74 -14.82
N PHE A 614 -5.99 -5.53 -14.69
CA PHE A 614 -5.46 -4.47 -13.84
C PHE A 614 -5.72 -3.06 -14.38
N MET A 615 -5.78 -2.90 -15.71
CA MET A 615 -6.22 -1.65 -16.33
C MET A 615 -7.68 -1.35 -16.00
N CYS A 616 -8.59 -2.34 -16.09
CA CYS A 616 -9.98 -2.18 -15.67
C CYS A 616 -10.11 -1.88 -14.17
N ASP A 617 -9.33 -2.55 -13.32
CA ASP A 617 -9.30 -2.26 -11.88
C ASP A 617 -8.86 -0.80 -11.63
N TRP A 618 -7.94 -0.23 -12.41
CA TRP A 618 -7.58 1.18 -12.32
C TRP A 618 -8.64 2.13 -12.93
N LEU A 619 -9.22 1.78 -14.09
CA LEU A 619 -10.31 2.54 -14.72
C LEU A 619 -11.49 2.75 -13.77
N SER A 620 -11.75 1.80 -12.86
CA SER A 620 -12.74 1.91 -11.77
C SER A 620 -12.50 3.07 -10.78
N PHE A 621 -11.36 3.75 -10.88
CA PHE A 621 -11.06 5.00 -10.18
C PHE A 621 -10.92 6.18 -11.16
N LEU A 622 -10.22 5.98 -12.28
CA LEU A 622 -9.96 7.03 -13.27
C LEU A 622 -11.24 7.66 -13.82
N TYR A 623 -12.33 6.88 -13.99
CA TYR A 623 -13.61 7.40 -14.51
C TYR A 623 -14.21 8.54 -13.65
N ARG A 624 -13.78 8.65 -12.38
CA ARG A 624 -14.25 9.70 -11.47
C ARG A 624 -13.65 11.08 -11.75
N TYR A 625 -12.60 11.15 -12.58
CA TYR A 625 -12.05 12.43 -13.02
C TYR A 625 -13.06 13.12 -13.91
N VAL A 626 -13.45 14.33 -13.53
CA VAL A 626 -14.22 15.23 -14.39
C VAL A 626 -13.25 16.25 -14.97
N PRO A 627 -13.20 16.39 -16.30
CA PRO A 627 -12.37 17.41 -16.93
C PRO A 627 -12.64 18.81 -16.38
N VAL A 628 -11.58 19.60 -16.24
CA VAL A 628 -11.64 20.89 -15.55
C VAL A 628 -12.55 21.86 -16.30
N GLY A 629 -12.49 21.85 -17.64
CA GLY A 629 -13.37 22.66 -18.48
C GLY A 629 -14.86 22.35 -18.34
N LEU A 630 -15.23 21.18 -17.79
CA LEU A 630 -16.61 20.76 -17.55
C LEU A 630 -17.11 21.16 -16.16
N LEU A 631 -16.22 21.45 -15.22
CA LEU A 631 -16.60 21.80 -13.85
C LEU A 631 -17.16 23.22 -13.80
N GLU A 632 -18.24 23.40 -13.05
CA GLU A 632 -18.78 24.71 -12.71
C GLU A 632 -17.98 25.34 -11.57
N VAL A 633 -17.52 24.52 -10.61
CA VAL A 633 -16.74 24.98 -9.46
C VAL A 633 -15.46 24.16 -9.26
N LEU A 634 -14.33 24.85 -9.31
CA LEU A 634 -13.01 24.29 -9.03
C LEU A 634 -12.61 24.47 -7.56
N PRO A 635 -11.76 23.58 -7.01
CA PRO A 635 -11.36 22.28 -7.57
C PRO A 635 -12.39 21.17 -7.27
N GLN A 636 -12.38 20.06 -8.02
CA GLN A 636 -13.17 18.86 -7.70
C GLN A 636 -12.75 18.30 -6.33
N ARG A 637 -13.71 17.93 -5.47
CA ARG A 637 -13.40 17.31 -4.16
C ARG A 637 -13.35 15.78 -4.24
N MET A 638 -12.56 15.15 -3.37
CA MET A 638 -12.37 13.68 -3.30
C MET A 638 -13.66 12.85 -3.28
N ASN A 639 -14.71 13.35 -2.62
CA ASN A 639 -15.97 12.64 -2.43
C ASN A 639 -17.06 13.07 -3.42
N ASP A 640 -16.77 14.03 -4.31
CA ASP A 640 -17.70 14.42 -5.36
C ASP A 640 -17.94 13.22 -6.28
N ARG A 641 -19.21 13.00 -6.61
CA ARG A 641 -19.67 11.99 -7.55
C ARG A 641 -20.19 12.69 -8.79
N PRO A 642 -19.58 12.44 -9.96
CA PRO A 642 -20.11 12.98 -11.19
C PRO A 642 -21.50 12.40 -11.45
N PRO A 643 -22.52 13.21 -11.77
CA PRO A 643 -23.73 12.71 -12.43
C PRO A 643 -23.37 12.16 -13.82
N LEU A 644 -24.34 11.58 -14.53
CA LEU A 644 -24.13 11.24 -15.93
C LEU A 644 -23.96 12.51 -16.78
N PHE A 645 -22.88 12.56 -17.56
CA PHE A 645 -22.52 13.71 -18.40
C PHE A 645 -22.04 13.24 -19.79
N TYR A 646 -22.07 14.15 -20.75
CA TYR A 646 -21.37 14.07 -22.03
C TYR A 646 -20.04 14.80 -21.90
N GLY A 647 -18.96 14.15 -22.33
CA GLY A 647 -17.63 14.76 -22.41
C GLY A 647 -17.49 15.70 -23.60
N ARG A 648 -16.32 16.34 -23.76
CA ARG A 648 -15.97 17.15 -24.95
C ARG A 648 -15.90 16.31 -26.25
N SER A 649 -15.90 15.00 -26.12
CA SER A 649 -15.86 14.02 -27.22
C SER A 649 -16.55 12.71 -26.80
N GLU A 650 -16.80 11.82 -27.76
CA GLU A 650 -17.29 10.46 -27.49
C GLU A 650 -16.32 9.68 -26.60
N LEU A 651 -15.01 9.78 -26.87
CA LEU A 651 -13.99 9.14 -26.04
C LEU A 651 -14.00 9.68 -24.61
N GLU A 652 -14.19 10.99 -24.43
CA GLU A 652 -14.30 11.57 -23.10
C GLU A 652 -15.53 11.09 -22.35
N THR A 653 -16.66 10.96 -23.07
CA THR A 653 -17.90 10.39 -22.54
C THR A 653 -17.69 8.93 -22.12
N LEU A 654 -17.03 8.13 -22.96
CA LEU A 654 -16.70 6.73 -22.68
C LEU A 654 -15.82 6.60 -21.44
N MET A 655 -14.79 7.45 -21.31
CA MET A 655 -13.90 7.45 -20.15
C MET A 655 -14.56 7.93 -18.85
N GLY A 656 -15.62 8.74 -18.93
CA GLY A 656 -16.42 9.15 -17.79
C GLY A 656 -17.48 8.12 -17.38
N SER A 657 -17.64 7.02 -18.14
CA SER A 657 -18.66 6.01 -17.88
C SER A 657 -18.39 5.23 -16.59
N PRO A 658 -19.40 5.07 -15.71
CA PRO A 658 -19.31 4.20 -14.55
C PRO A 658 -19.52 2.71 -14.88
N ASN A 659 -19.84 2.35 -16.15
CA ASN A 659 -20.13 0.98 -16.55
C ASN A 659 -18.84 0.17 -16.78
N ALA A 660 -18.75 -1.01 -16.16
CA ALA A 660 -17.59 -1.90 -16.29
C ALA A 660 -17.38 -2.42 -17.72
N ALA A 661 -18.46 -2.59 -18.50
CA ALA A 661 -18.38 -3.00 -19.90
C ALA A 661 -17.67 -1.93 -20.77
N ASP A 662 -17.89 -0.65 -20.47
CA ASP A 662 -17.21 0.44 -21.18
C ASP A 662 -15.72 0.48 -20.84
N TRP A 663 -15.32 0.11 -19.62
CA TRP A 663 -13.91 -0.04 -19.28
C TRP A 663 -13.26 -1.16 -20.09
N VAL A 664 -13.96 -2.28 -20.29
CA VAL A 664 -13.49 -3.34 -21.20
C VAL A 664 -13.34 -2.81 -22.62
N LYS A 665 -14.33 -2.08 -23.16
CA LYS A 665 -14.23 -1.45 -24.49
C LYS A 665 -13.00 -0.55 -24.61
N ILE A 666 -12.72 0.31 -23.60
CA ILE A 666 -11.51 1.14 -23.57
C ILE A 666 -10.24 0.27 -23.65
N THR A 667 -10.19 -0.83 -22.91
CA THR A 667 -9.03 -1.74 -23.00
C THR A 667 -8.94 -2.43 -24.35
N GLU A 668 -10.05 -2.65 -25.06
CA GLU A 668 -10.05 -3.24 -26.41
C GLU A 668 -9.47 -2.32 -27.47
N LEU A 669 -9.63 -1.00 -27.30
CA LEU A 669 -8.96 0.00 -28.14
C LEU A 669 -7.43 -0.06 -28.04
N ILE A 670 -6.88 -0.68 -26.99
CA ILE A 670 -5.44 -0.69 -26.68
C ILE A 670 -4.83 -2.09 -26.84
N LEU A 671 -5.54 -3.12 -26.36
CA LEU A 671 -5.05 -4.51 -26.27
C LEU A 671 -5.80 -5.45 -27.23
N GLY A 672 -6.49 -4.90 -28.24
CA GLY A 672 -7.36 -5.65 -29.14
C GLY A 672 -8.59 -6.26 -28.45
N LYS A 673 -9.40 -7.01 -29.19
CA LYS A 673 -10.65 -7.59 -28.66
C LYS A 673 -10.40 -8.51 -27.46
N ALA A 674 -11.23 -8.41 -26.42
CA ALA A 674 -11.16 -9.30 -25.28
C ALA A 674 -11.62 -10.72 -25.67
N PRO A 675 -11.03 -11.79 -25.11
CA PRO A 675 -11.54 -13.14 -25.27
C PRO A 675 -13.00 -13.26 -24.81
N ALA A 676 -13.78 -14.14 -25.44
CA ALA A 676 -15.21 -14.30 -25.12
C ALA A 676 -15.46 -14.73 -23.66
N ASP A 677 -14.49 -15.39 -23.02
CA ASP A 677 -14.52 -15.82 -21.62
C ASP A 677 -13.96 -14.76 -20.64
N PHE A 678 -13.49 -13.61 -21.15
CA PHE A 678 -13.01 -12.53 -20.31
C PHE A 678 -14.19 -11.80 -19.67
N LYS A 679 -14.36 -12.00 -18.36
CA LYS A 679 -15.33 -11.28 -17.53
C LYS A 679 -14.62 -10.40 -16.51
N PHE A 680 -15.04 -9.14 -16.44
CA PHE A 680 -14.52 -8.19 -15.46
C PHE A 680 -15.62 -7.74 -14.51
N VAL A 681 -15.50 -8.16 -13.26
CA VAL A 681 -16.30 -7.65 -12.15
C VAL A 681 -15.41 -6.79 -11.25
N PRO A 682 -15.77 -5.51 -11.03
CA PRO A 682 -14.99 -4.59 -10.21
C PRO A 682 -14.81 -5.12 -8.78
N LYS A 683 -13.58 -5.03 -8.25
CA LYS A 683 -13.23 -5.51 -6.89
C LYS A 683 -13.80 -4.65 -5.76
N HIS A 684 -14.15 -3.41 -6.07
CA HIS A 684 -14.83 -2.54 -5.13
C HIS A 684 -16.30 -2.52 -5.54
N LYS A 685 -17.21 -2.32 -4.58
CA LYS A 685 -18.48 -1.65 -4.91
C LYS A 685 -18.13 -0.21 -5.32
N SER A 686 -17.38 -0.04 -6.42
CA SER A 686 -17.64 1.08 -7.32
C SER A 686 -19.14 0.98 -7.56
N ASN A 687 -19.86 2.09 -7.51
CA ASN A 687 -21.27 2.13 -7.85
C ASN A 687 -21.47 1.91 -9.37
N SER A 688 -20.68 1.01 -9.96
CA SER A 688 -20.74 0.51 -11.32
C SER A 688 -21.83 -0.54 -11.34
N TYR A 689 -22.99 -0.17 -11.87
CA TYR A 689 -24.07 -1.10 -12.16
C TYR A 689 -23.76 -1.75 -13.51
N GLU A 690 -23.83 -3.09 -13.58
CA GLU A 690 -24.18 -3.73 -14.85
C GLU A 690 -25.67 -3.40 -15.05
N SER A 691 -25.99 -2.41 -15.87
CA SER A 691 -27.38 -2.22 -16.30
C SER A 691 -27.67 -3.30 -17.32
N GLU A 692 -28.62 -4.19 -17.03
CA GLU A 692 -29.19 -5.13 -18.02
C GLU A 692 -29.97 -4.39 -19.13
N ASP A 693 -30.13 -3.06 -19.04
CA ASP A 693 -30.92 -2.25 -19.99
C ASP A 693 -30.08 -1.40 -20.95
N TYR A 694 -28.99 -1.95 -21.51
CA TYR A 694 -28.34 -1.36 -22.69
C TYR A 694 -28.73 -2.17 -23.93
N ASP A 695 -30.04 -2.24 -24.19
CA ASP A 695 -30.53 -2.66 -25.49
C ASP A 695 -30.11 -1.62 -26.53
N ALA A 696 -29.44 -2.13 -27.56
CA ALA A 696 -28.97 -1.40 -28.70
C ALA A 696 -30.16 -0.98 -29.58
N GLU A 697 -30.68 0.24 -29.40
CA GLU A 697 -31.36 0.98 -30.45
C GLU A 697 -31.07 2.48 -30.34
N GLY A 698 -30.35 3.04 -31.33
CA GLY A 698 -30.28 4.48 -31.62
C GLY A 698 -28.98 5.18 -31.27
#